data_AF-A0A7C5CN95-F1
#
_entry.id   AF-A0A7C5CN95-F1
#
_cell.length_a   1.000
_cell.length_b   1.000
_cell.length_c   1.000
_cell.angle_alpha   90.00
_cell.angle_beta   90.00
_cell.angle_gamma   90.00
#
_symmetry.space_group_name_H-M   'P 1'
#
loop_
_entity.id
_entity.type
_entity.pdbx_description
1 polymer ?
#
loop_
_entity_poly.entity_id
_entity_poly.type
_entity_poly.pdbx_seq_one_letter_code
_entity_poly.pdbx_strand_id
1 'polypeptide(L)'
;NIIPLTVAITSLKDQASLDLINHLLQHVAIQLIVNTTGFASNRHQQQDKEHAYMSSEPLLYDSPFVRDVPILQVILASTVESDWQTHHYGLRSRDLAMQVVLPEMDGRIITRAISFKTMQQAYPRCEFQAVSYALQPDRAAFVAELAQRYLQLANKPNHKKRIALILANYPTKDGRIGNGVGLDTPTSCVTLLRALQAAHYPVSDLPETGDELLQRLLAVITNNPANLHYLPCWQSLALDVYWQYFQTLPQANQQAILNRWGQPENDPKYRQGRLMLAGIRLGETFVGIQPARGFERDLSANYHDPDLVPPHSYLAFYFWLRHVYQVDAIVHIGKHGNLEWLPGKSVALSAQCWADIVLGAMPHFYPFIVNDPGEGAQAKRRTQAVIIDHLMPPMTRAESYGELADLEQLVDEYYQALGLDTGREDFLREQILAQLQQSHLLEEIISPPSNNQTSNNQNQPSLADEELLNELDAYLCDIKEAQIRHGLHRLGELPNDDKLADTLVALLRLPRGTTVTSQGILHNLAQDLNLPDDFDPLAINAQTWQANRPQILQTISEQVWRTDADTRERLELFAKNLIQRFVLAKEALSELAVSLPRTYQQLHYVRDHLQPMLQDSAKREIQALIAGLSGQFVPPGA
;
A
#
# COMPACT_ATOMS: atom_id res chain seq x y z
N ASN A 1 -28.30 -21.69 -8.97
CA ASN A 1 -29.04 -20.69 -9.79
C ASN A 1 -29.09 -19.38 -9.01
N ILE A 2 -28.67 -18.29 -9.64
CA ILE A 2 -28.81 -16.93 -9.07
C ILE A 2 -30.27 -16.50 -9.26
N ILE A 3 -30.89 -15.96 -8.22
CA ILE A 3 -32.26 -15.42 -8.29
C ILE A 3 -32.13 -13.89 -8.31
N PRO A 4 -32.32 -13.22 -9.47
CA PRO A 4 -32.20 -11.78 -9.56
C PRO A 4 -33.43 -11.09 -8.94
N LEU A 5 -33.20 -10.05 -8.15
CA LEU A 5 -34.22 -9.11 -7.70
C LEU A 5 -33.86 -7.73 -8.27
N THR A 6 -34.57 -7.32 -9.33
CA THR A 6 -34.31 -6.05 -10.00
C THR A 6 -35.09 -4.92 -9.34
N VAL A 7 -34.39 -3.85 -8.97
CA VAL A 7 -34.98 -2.64 -8.38
C VAL A 7 -34.52 -1.43 -9.18
N ALA A 8 -35.44 -0.54 -9.52
CA ALA A 8 -35.12 0.75 -10.13
C ALA A 8 -35.32 1.84 -9.08
N ILE A 9 -34.31 2.68 -8.91
CA ILE A 9 -34.30 3.81 -7.98
C ILE A 9 -33.86 5.08 -8.69
N THR A 10 -34.18 6.24 -8.11
CA THR A 10 -33.77 7.54 -8.64
C THR A 10 -32.30 7.83 -8.31
N SER A 11 -31.89 7.60 -7.06
CA SER A 11 -30.53 7.84 -6.58
C SER A 11 -30.28 7.13 -5.25
N LEU A 12 -29.08 6.60 -5.02
CA LEU A 12 -28.66 6.14 -3.69
C LEU A 12 -28.44 7.29 -2.70
N LYS A 13 -28.49 8.55 -3.16
CA LYS A 13 -28.51 9.72 -2.28
C LYS A 13 -29.92 10.10 -1.83
N ASP A 14 -30.96 9.50 -2.38
CA ASP A 14 -32.35 9.77 -1.99
C ASP A 14 -32.76 8.85 -0.83
N GLN A 15 -33.35 9.41 0.23
CA GLN A 15 -33.68 8.64 1.44
C GLN A 15 -34.75 7.59 1.15
N ALA A 16 -35.77 7.91 0.34
CA ALA A 16 -36.82 6.95 0.01
C ALA A 16 -36.27 5.75 -0.78
N SER A 17 -35.29 6.00 -1.67
CA SER A 17 -34.57 4.94 -2.39
C SER A 17 -33.74 4.05 -1.45
N LEU A 18 -33.05 4.63 -0.45
CA LEU A 18 -32.31 3.87 0.56
C LEU A 18 -33.25 3.07 1.47
N ASP A 19 -34.34 3.65 1.93
CA ASP A 19 -35.34 2.98 2.79
C ASP A 19 -35.93 1.76 2.08
N LEU A 20 -36.24 1.88 0.77
CA LEU A 20 -36.68 0.76 -0.05
C LEU A 20 -35.65 -0.36 -0.10
N ILE A 21 -34.38 -0.04 -0.38
CA ILE A 21 -33.32 -1.05 -0.47
C ILE A 21 -33.10 -1.71 0.89
N ASN A 22 -33.06 -0.93 1.98
CA ASN A 22 -32.89 -1.45 3.33
C ASN A 22 -34.06 -2.31 3.78
N HIS A 23 -35.29 -1.96 3.41
CA HIS A 23 -36.45 -2.81 3.62
C HIS A 23 -36.28 -4.15 2.90
N LEU A 24 -35.87 -4.15 1.63
CA LEU A 24 -35.60 -5.39 0.88
C LEU A 24 -34.46 -6.20 1.49
N LEU A 25 -33.37 -5.56 1.91
CA LEU A 25 -32.26 -6.21 2.60
C LEU A 25 -32.72 -6.87 3.90
N GLN A 26 -33.67 -6.31 4.64
CA GLN A 26 -34.17 -6.91 5.89
C GLN A 26 -35.08 -8.12 5.62
N HIS A 27 -35.99 -8.01 4.66
CA HIS A 27 -37.02 -9.02 4.41
C HIS A 27 -36.60 -10.13 3.45
N VAL A 28 -35.57 -9.90 2.64
CA VAL A 28 -35.03 -10.87 1.67
C VAL A 28 -33.60 -11.22 2.07
N ALA A 29 -33.22 -12.48 1.90
CA ALA A 29 -31.84 -12.95 2.12
C ALA A 29 -30.92 -12.55 0.95
N ILE A 30 -30.81 -11.25 0.69
CA ILE A 30 -29.87 -10.70 -0.31
C ILE A 30 -28.44 -10.90 0.21
N GLN A 31 -27.57 -11.42 -0.65
CA GLN A 31 -26.18 -11.76 -0.33
C GLN A 31 -25.17 -10.95 -1.14
N LEU A 32 -25.61 -10.23 -2.17
CA LEU A 32 -24.77 -9.48 -3.09
C LEU A 32 -25.63 -8.39 -3.75
N ILE A 33 -25.07 -7.19 -3.91
CA ILE A 33 -25.66 -6.12 -4.69
C ILE A 33 -24.88 -5.94 -5.99
N VAL A 34 -25.60 -5.89 -7.12
CA VAL A 34 -25.04 -5.50 -8.41
C VAL A 34 -25.55 -4.10 -8.71
N ASN A 35 -24.68 -3.10 -8.57
CA ASN A 35 -25.06 -1.70 -8.70
C ASN A 35 -24.70 -1.14 -10.07
N THR A 36 -25.68 -0.55 -10.75
CA THR A 36 -25.52 0.15 -12.03
C THR A 36 -25.67 1.66 -11.91
N THR A 37 -25.93 2.19 -10.71
CA THR A 37 -25.99 3.63 -10.47
C THR A 37 -24.57 4.22 -10.47
N GLY A 38 -24.42 5.39 -11.08
CA GLY A 38 -23.18 6.18 -10.93
C GLY A 38 -23.18 6.97 -9.62
N PHE A 39 -22.02 7.56 -9.29
CA PHE A 39 -21.77 8.40 -8.11
C PHE A 39 -21.67 7.67 -6.76
N ALA A 40 -21.00 8.36 -5.83
CA ALA A 40 -20.91 7.98 -4.43
C ALA A 40 -22.26 8.17 -3.72
N SER A 41 -22.56 7.28 -2.79
CA SER A 41 -23.75 7.29 -1.93
C SER A 41 -23.50 8.02 -0.63
N ASN A 42 -22.25 8.08 -0.16
CA ASN A 42 -21.89 8.76 1.07
C ASN A 42 -21.97 10.29 0.96
N ARG A 43 -22.62 10.91 1.95
CA ARG A 43 -22.87 12.36 2.05
C ARG A 43 -21.80 13.13 2.85
N HIS A 44 -20.92 12.43 3.57
CA HIS A 44 -20.00 13.04 4.54
C HIS A 44 -19.02 14.06 3.94
N GLN A 45 -18.64 13.93 2.66
CA GLN A 45 -17.77 14.92 2.00
C GLN A 45 -18.40 16.33 1.86
N GLN A 46 -19.72 16.48 2.03
CA GLN A 46 -20.40 17.75 1.77
C GLN A 46 -20.79 18.56 3.01
N GLN A 47 -20.79 17.97 4.22
CA GLN A 47 -21.27 18.67 5.41
C GLN A 47 -20.20 19.51 6.10
N ASP A 48 -18.93 19.11 6.05
CA ASP A 48 -17.83 19.88 6.65
C ASP A 48 -17.05 20.68 5.61
N LYS A 49 -17.70 21.61 4.89
CA LYS A 49 -17.00 22.44 3.89
C LYS A 49 -15.90 23.33 4.45
N GLU A 50 -15.93 23.63 5.76
CA GLU A 50 -14.84 24.37 6.42
C GLU A 50 -13.66 23.47 6.84
N HIS A 51 -13.87 22.14 6.99
CA HIS A 51 -12.82 21.18 7.35
C HIS A 51 -12.46 20.20 6.22
N ALA A 52 -13.18 20.21 5.09
CA ALA A 52 -12.95 19.32 3.94
C ALA A 52 -11.59 19.50 3.26
N TYR A 53 -10.86 20.58 3.59
CA TYR A 53 -9.49 20.82 3.14
C TYR A 53 -8.42 20.25 4.08
N MET A 54 -8.79 19.73 5.26
CA MET A 54 -7.86 19.17 6.25
C MET A 54 -8.26 17.74 6.61
N SER A 55 -7.60 16.78 5.93
CA SER A 55 -7.77 15.32 6.01
C SER A 55 -7.26 14.70 7.32
N SER A 56 -7.45 15.35 8.46
CA SER A 56 -6.77 14.99 9.71
C SER A 56 -7.65 14.34 10.77
N GLU A 57 -8.96 14.31 10.55
CA GLU A 57 -9.87 13.59 11.43
C GLU A 57 -10.21 12.19 10.90
N PRO A 58 -10.32 11.19 11.80
CA PRO A 58 -10.79 9.85 11.47
C PRO A 58 -12.14 9.88 10.76
N LEU A 59 -12.16 9.62 9.46
CA LEU A 59 -13.41 9.40 8.75
C LEU A 59 -13.90 7.99 9.11
N LEU A 60 -15.01 7.89 9.84
CA LEU A 60 -15.69 6.60 10.01
C LEU A 60 -16.58 6.38 8.79
N TYR A 61 -16.33 5.30 8.05
CA TYR A 61 -17.24 4.88 6.99
C TYR A 61 -18.54 4.37 7.63
N ASP A 62 -19.63 5.08 7.35
CA ASP A 62 -20.98 4.60 7.64
C ASP A 62 -21.59 3.98 6.38
N SER A 63 -21.98 2.72 6.47
CA SER A 63 -22.60 2.02 5.35
C SER A 63 -24.04 2.51 5.21
N PRO A 64 -24.50 2.92 4.01
CA PRO A 64 -25.90 3.26 3.81
C PRO A 64 -26.83 2.03 3.88
N PHE A 65 -26.27 0.83 3.96
CA PHE A 65 -27.00 -0.43 3.95
C PHE A 65 -27.01 -1.11 5.32
N VAL A 66 -28.18 -1.61 5.72
CA VAL A 66 -28.41 -2.32 7.00
C VAL A 66 -27.77 -3.72 7.09
N ARG A 67 -27.10 -4.18 6.02
CA ARG A 67 -26.38 -5.47 5.97
C ARG A 67 -25.07 -5.33 5.20
N ASP A 68 -24.04 -6.03 5.69
CA ASP A 68 -22.71 -6.06 5.10
C ASP A 68 -22.63 -7.05 3.92
N VAL A 69 -23.23 -6.66 2.79
CA VAL A 69 -23.20 -7.44 1.54
C VAL A 69 -22.23 -6.81 0.52
N PRO A 70 -21.42 -7.61 -0.20
CA PRO A 70 -20.55 -7.07 -1.23
C PRO A 70 -21.33 -6.34 -2.32
N ILE A 71 -20.74 -5.29 -2.87
CA ILE A 71 -21.35 -4.45 -3.89
C ILE A 71 -20.46 -4.45 -5.13
N LEU A 72 -20.96 -5.03 -6.22
CA LEU A 72 -20.28 -5.01 -7.51
C LEU A 72 -20.73 -3.77 -8.28
N GLN A 73 -19.79 -2.85 -8.58
CA GLN A 73 -20.04 -1.72 -9.48
C GLN A 73 -19.96 -2.20 -10.92
N VAL A 74 -21.08 -2.10 -11.62
CA VAL A 74 -21.24 -2.48 -13.02
C VAL A 74 -21.36 -1.22 -13.87
N ILE A 75 -20.50 -1.13 -14.88
CA ILE A 75 -20.30 0.12 -15.62
C ILE A 75 -21.24 0.14 -16.83
N LEU A 76 -22.10 1.16 -16.88
CA LEU A 76 -22.88 1.51 -18.06
C LEU A 76 -22.18 2.68 -18.75
N ALA A 77 -21.40 2.38 -19.79
CA ALA A 77 -20.54 3.37 -20.42
C ALA A 77 -21.36 4.35 -21.26
N SER A 78 -21.08 5.63 -21.11
CA SER A 78 -21.78 6.69 -21.82
C SER A 78 -21.29 6.90 -23.26
N THR A 79 -20.27 6.14 -23.67
CA THR A 79 -19.69 6.11 -25.01
C THR A 79 -20.25 4.97 -25.84
N VAL A 80 -19.91 4.96 -27.14
CA VAL A 80 -20.20 3.84 -28.05
C VAL A 80 -19.17 2.72 -27.88
N GLU A 81 -19.54 1.48 -28.21
CA GLU A 81 -18.65 0.31 -28.04
C GLU A 81 -17.34 0.45 -28.84
N SER A 82 -17.39 0.95 -30.07
CA SER A 82 -16.20 1.13 -30.92
C SER A 82 -15.16 2.07 -30.32
N ASP A 83 -15.61 3.09 -29.58
CA ASP A 83 -14.73 4.00 -28.84
C ASP A 83 -14.01 3.25 -27.71
N TRP A 84 -14.75 2.47 -26.93
CA TRP A 84 -14.16 1.65 -25.87
C TRP A 84 -13.18 0.61 -26.41
N GLN A 85 -13.50 -0.06 -27.53
CA GLN A 85 -12.64 -1.07 -28.15
C GLN A 85 -11.28 -0.49 -28.56
N THR A 86 -11.27 0.68 -29.19
CA THR A 86 -10.04 1.31 -29.72
C THR A 86 -9.28 2.13 -28.67
N HIS A 87 -9.93 2.57 -27.60
CA HIS A 87 -9.29 3.39 -26.56
C HIS A 87 -8.49 2.55 -25.55
N HIS A 88 -7.18 2.80 -25.46
CA HIS A 88 -6.28 2.07 -24.53
C HIS A 88 -6.59 2.33 -23.06
N TYR A 89 -7.10 3.51 -22.68
CA TYR A 89 -7.50 3.78 -21.30
C TYR A 89 -8.83 3.10 -20.91
N GLY A 90 -9.59 2.57 -21.87
CA GLY A 90 -10.90 1.96 -21.65
C GLY A 90 -12.02 3.00 -21.60
N LEU A 91 -12.20 3.68 -20.46
CA LEU A 91 -13.27 4.67 -20.27
C LEU A 91 -12.78 6.10 -20.51
N ARG A 92 -13.70 6.98 -20.92
CA ARG A 92 -13.47 8.43 -20.99
C ARG A 92 -13.54 9.04 -19.58
N SER A 93 -12.91 10.21 -19.40
CA SER A 93 -12.74 10.85 -18.08
C SER A 93 -14.03 11.01 -17.28
N ARG A 94 -15.15 11.32 -17.94
CA ARG A 94 -16.48 11.43 -17.29
C ARG A 94 -16.91 10.10 -16.67
N ASP A 95 -16.85 9.02 -17.44
CA ASP A 95 -17.27 7.70 -16.95
C ASP A 95 -16.28 7.16 -15.90
N LEU A 96 -14.99 7.43 -16.07
CA LEU A 96 -13.98 7.11 -15.05
C LEU A 96 -14.33 7.78 -13.71
N ALA A 97 -14.62 9.08 -13.71
CA ALA A 97 -14.99 9.77 -12.48
C ALA A 97 -16.28 9.22 -11.86
N MET A 98 -17.34 9.08 -12.67
CA MET A 98 -18.68 8.76 -12.18
C MET A 98 -18.92 7.28 -11.85
N GLN A 99 -18.30 6.36 -12.61
CA GLN A 99 -18.55 4.92 -12.54
C GLN A 99 -17.40 4.13 -11.90
N VAL A 100 -16.26 4.77 -11.63
CA VAL A 100 -15.08 4.12 -11.03
C VAL A 100 -14.63 4.88 -9.78
N VAL A 101 -14.10 6.09 -9.92
CA VAL A 101 -13.46 6.82 -8.80
C VAL A 101 -14.42 7.08 -7.65
N LEU A 102 -15.61 7.64 -7.92
CA LEU A 102 -16.58 7.89 -6.84
C LEU A 102 -17.13 6.59 -6.20
N PRO A 103 -17.50 5.55 -6.97
CA PRO A 103 -17.82 4.23 -6.41
C PRO A 103 -16.70 3.56 -5.60
N GLU A 104 -15.42 3.80 -5.92
CA GLU A 104 -14.29 3.27 -5.15
C GLU A 104 -14.25 3.82 -3.72
N MET A 105 -14.69 5.07 -3.53
CA MET A 105 -14.81 5.72 -2.21
C MET A 105 -15.93 5.12 -1.35
N ASP A 106 -16.93 4.52 -2.00
CA ASP A 106 -18.02 3.80 -1.33
C ASP A 106 -17.64 2.34 -0.98
N GLY A 107 -16.42 1.89 -1.32
CA GLY A 107 -16.00 0.49 -1.11
C GLY A 107 -16.58 -0.49 -2.14
N ARG A 108 -17.09 -0.01 -3.28
CA ARG A 108 -17.66 -0.90 -4.31
C ARG A 108 -16.54 -1.59 -5.10
N ILE A 109 -16.76 -2.86 -5.44
CA ILE A 109 -15.84 -3.67 -6.24
C ILE A 109 -16.04 -3.32 -7.71
N ILE A 110 -15.01 -2.74 -8.32
CA ILE A 110 -15.07 -2.33 -9.73
C ILE A 110 -14.99 -3.56 -10.65
N THR A 111 -15.93 -3.67 -11.59
CA THR A 111 -16.03 -4.82 -12.50
C THR A 111 -15.71 -4.46 -13.96
N ARG A 112 -16.70 -4.51 -14.86
CA ARG A 112 -16.56 -4.32 -16.30
C ARG A 112 -17.63 -3.38 -16.85
N ALA A 113 -17.35 -2.80 -18.02
CA ALA A 113 -18.35 -2.13 -18.84
C ALA A 113 -19.20 -3.18 -19.54
N ILE A 114 -20.46 -3.33 -19.11
CA ILE A 114 -21.38 -4.33 -19.67
C ILE A 114 -22.30 -3.75 -20.72
N SER A 115 -22.36 -2.43 -20.86
CA SER A 115 -23.19 -1.79 -21.88
C SER A 115 -22.62 -0.48 -22.36
N PHE A 116 -22.98 -0.13 -23.59
CA PHE A 116 -22.52 1.07 -24.30
C PHE A 116 -23.71 1.76 -24.97
N LYS A 117 -23.63 3.07 -25.17
CA LYS A 117 -24.66 3.79 -25.90
C LYS A 117 -24.66 3.38 -27.37
N THR A 118 -25.85 3.16 -27.92
CA THR A 118 -26.07 2.96 -29.35
C THR A 118 -27.30 3.74 -29.80
N MET A 119 -27.33 4.10 -31.08
CA MET A 119 -28.51 4.65 -31.72
C MET A 119 -29.43 3.50 -32.14
N GLN A 120 -30.66 3.50 -31.66
CA GLN A 120 -31.67 2.57 -32.15
C GLN A 120 -32.08 2.93 -33.59
N GLN A 121 -32.57 1.92 -34.32
CA GLN A 121 -33.16 2.15 -35.63
C GLN A 121 -34.29 3.18 -35.53
N ALA A 122 -34.34 4.13 -36.47
CA ALA A 122 -35.34 5.18 -36.48
C ALA A 122 -36.75 4.58 -36.51
N TYR A 123 -37.63 5.03 -35.62
CA TYR A 123 -39.04 4.65 -35.66
C TYR A 123 -39.68 5.30 -36.90
N PRO A 124 -40.10 4.54 -37.92
CA PRO A 124 -40.50 5.11 -39.22
C PRO A 124 -41.67 6.10 -39.14
N ARG A 125 -42.49 6.01 -38.08
CA ARG A 125 -43.63 6.89 -37.85
C ARG A 125 -43.28 8.20 -37.16
N CYS A 126 -42.18 8.26 -36.43
CA CYS A 126 -41.84 9.37 -35.56
C CYS A 126 -40.56 10.11 -36.00
N GLU A 127 -39.85 9.59 -37.01
CA GLU A 127 -38.54 10.08 -37.49
C GLU A 127 -37.52 10.29 -36.35
N PHE A 128 -37.70 9.55 -35.24
CA PHE A 128 -36.93 9.69 -34.01
C PHE A 128 -36.00 8.49 -33.84
N GLN A 129 -34.74 8.77 -33.53
CA GLN A 129 -33.75 7.78 -33.14
C GLN A 129 -33.51 7.89 -31.63
N ALA A 130 -33.94 6.87 -30.90
CA ALA A 130 -33.69 6.78 -29.47
C ALA A 130 -32.25 6.34 -29.19
N VAL A 131 -31.61 6.96 -28.20
CA VAL A 131 -30.35 6.44 -27.65
C VAL A 131 -30.69 5.39 -26.60
N SER A 132 -30.09 4.21 -26.70
CA SER A 132 -30.26 3.13 -25.73
C SER A 132 -28.92 2.51 -25.35
N TYR A 133 -28.89 1.75 -24.25
CA TYR A 133 -27.73 0.95 -23.88
C TYR A 133 -27.81 -0.42 -24.54
N ALA A 134 -26.84 -0.74 -25.38
CA ALA A 134 -26.64 -2.10 -25.92
C ALA A 134 -25.75 -2.90 -24.97
N LEU A 135 -26.16 -4.14 -24.68
CA LEU A 135 -25.41 -5.05 -23.82
C LEU A 135 -24.18 -5.60 -24.57
N GLN A 136 -23.05 -5.66 -23.86
CA GLN A 136 -21.84 -6.36 -24.26
C GLN A 136 -21.83 -7.76 -23.63
N PRO A 137 -22.18 -8.83 -24.37
CA PRO A 137 -22.52 -10.12 -23.76
C PRO A 137 -21.39 -10.80 -22.99
N ASP A 138 -20.17 -10.74 -23.51
CA ASP A 138 -19.00 -11.37 -22.88
C ASP A 138 -18.63 -10.66 -21.55
N ARG A 139 -18.75 -9.33 -21.50
CA ARG A 139 -18.52 -8.56 -20.27
C ARG A 139 -19.63 -8.78 -19.25
N ALA A 140 -20.88 -8.90 -19.70
CA ALA A 140 -22.01 -9.25 -18.83
C ALA A 140 -21.86 -10.66 -18.24
N ALA A 141 -21.39 -11.63 -19.03
CA ALA A 141 -21.10 -12.98 -18.58
C ALA A 141 -20.00 -13.01 -17.51
N PHE A 142 -18.93 -12.21 -17.67
CA PHE A 142 -17.89 -12.06 -16.65
C PHE A 142 -18.46 -11.59 -15.31
N VAL A 143 -19.30 -10.54 -15.33
CA VAL A 143 -19.92 -10.00 -14.11
C VAL A 143 -20.85 -11.03 -13.47
N ALA A 144 -21.62 -11.77 -14.27
CA ALA A 144 -22.49 -12.83 -13.77
C ALA A 144 -21.69 -13.98 -13.13
N GLU A 145 -20.56 -14.39 -13.72
CA GLU A 145 -19.66 -15.38 -13.12
C GLU A 145 -19.07 -14.84 -11.82
N LEU A 146 -18.60 -13.59 -11.78
CA LEU A 146 -18.04 -12.99 -10.56
C LEU A 146 -19.07 -12.94 -9.45
N ALA A 147 -20.31 -12.53 -9.77
CA ALA A 147 -21.43 -12.55 -8.85
C ALA A 147 -21.71 -13.96 -8.33
N GLN A 148 -21.68 -14.97 -9.21
CA GLN A 148 -21.83 -16.36 -8.81
C GLN A 148 -20.73 -16.81 -7.83
N ARG A 149 -19.48 -16.41 -8.06
CA ARG A 149 -18.35 -16.76 -7.17
C ARG A 149 -18.48 -16.08 -5.80
N TYR A 150 -18.90 -14.82 -5.73
CA TYR A 150 -19.18 -14.17 -4.45
C TYR A 150 -20.34 -14.85 -3.70
N LEU A 151 -21.41 -15.24 -4.40
CA LEU A 151 -22.50 -16.01 -3.80
C LEU A 151 -22.05 -17.39 -3.32
N GLN A 152 -21.17 -18.07 -4.07
CA GLN A 152 -20.55 -19.32 -3.62
C GLN A 152 -19.70 -19.08 -2.37
N LEU A 153 -18.93 -17.99 -2.33
CA LEU A 153 -18.11 -17.61 -1.18
C LEU A 153 -18.97 -17.35 0.07
N ALA A 154 -20.12 -16.70 -0.08
CA ALA A 154 -21.07 -16.47 1.02
C ALA A 154 -21.76 -17.76 1.51
N ASN A 155 -22.10 -18.68 0.61
CA ASN A 155 -22.90 -19.87 0.94
C ASN A 155 -22.08 -21.10 1.33
N LYS A 156 -20.85 -21.24 0.81
CA LYS A 156 -19.99 -22.39 1.07
C LYS A 156 -19.49 -22.31 2.53
N PRO A 157 -19.54 -23.39 3.32
CA PRO A 157 -18.92 -23.40 4.64
C PRO A 157 -17.41 -23.23 4.55
N ASN A 158 -16.80 -22.49 5.51
CA ASN A 158 -15.36 -22.16 5.48
C ASN A 158 -14.45 -23.40 5.37
N HIS A 159 -14.78 -24.49 6.06
CA HIS A 159 -14.00 -25.74 6.00
C HIS A 159 -14.00 -26.45 4.64
N LYS A 160 -14.83 -26.00 3.70
CA LYS A 160 -14.83 -26.48 2.30
C LYS A 160 -14.21 -25.48 1.33
N LYS A 161 -13.84 -24.27 1.78
CA LYS A 161 -13.30 -23.22 0.92
C LYS A 161 -11.81 -23.43 0.67
N ARG A 162 -11.41 -23.43 -0.59
CA ARG A 162 -10.01 -23.43 -1.04
C ARG A 162 -9.55 -22.00 -1.28
N ILE A 163 -8.53 -21.57 -0.54
CA ILE A 163 -7.95 -20.23 -0.68
C ILE A 163 -6.54 -20.37 -1.26
N ALA A 164 -6.19 -19.49 -2.20
CA ALA A 164 -4.81 -19.36 -2.68
C ALA A 164 -4.19 -18.05 -2.14
N LEU A 165 -3.07 -18.17 -1.46
CA LEU A 165 -2.21 -17.07 -1.02
C LEU A 165 -1.02 -16.97 -2.00
N ILE A 166 -0.90 -15.85 -2.71
CA ILE A 166 0.09 -15.67 -3.77
C ILE A 166 1.13 -14.63 -3.33
N LEU A 167 2.38 -15.06 -3.23
CA LEU A 167 3.52 -14.22 -2.88
C LEU A 167 4.14 -13.61 -4.13
N ALA A 168 4.34 -12.30 -4.15
CA ALA A 168 5.06 -11.62 -5.22
C ALA A 168 6.52 -12.10 -5.28
N ASN A 169 7.07 -12.19 -6.49
CA ASN A 169 8.47 -12.57 -6.71
C ASN A 169 9.04 -11.81 -7.91
N TYR A 170 9.46 -10.58 -7.65
CA TYR A 170 10.09 -9.70 -8.63
C TYR A 170 11.20 -8.86 -7.99
N PRO A 171 12.43 -8.85 -8.56
CA PRO A 171 12.95 -9.77 -9.60
C PRO A 171 12.88 -11.25 -9.18
N THR A 172 13.05 -12.20 -10.10
CA THR A 172 12.70 -13.63 -9.89
C THR A 172 13.70 -14.44 -9.05
N LYS A 173 14.67 -13.76 -8.44
CA LYS A 173 15.63 -14.40 -7.52
C LYS A 173 14.90 -14.95 -6.29
N ASP A 174 15.42 -16.07 -5.78
CA ASP A 174 14.84 -16.75 -4.61
C ASP A 174 14.83 -15.87 -3.35
N GLY A 175 15.88 -15.05 -3.15
CA GLY A 175 15.93 -14.06 -2.06
C GLY A 175 14.96 -12.88 -2.20
N ARG A 176 14.11 -12.86 -3.24
CA ARG A 176 13.07 -11.85 -3.49
C ARG A 176 11.66 -12.46 -3.44
N ILE A 177 11.50 -13.70 -2.98
CA ILE A 177 10.18 -14.29 -2.75
C ILE A 177 9.50 -13.54 -1.61
N GLY A 178 8.24 -13.15 -1.80
CA GLY A 178 7.51 -12.34 -0.84
C GLY A 178 7.95 -10.88 -0.84
N ASN A 179 8.40 -10.35 -1.98
CA ASN A 179 8.71 -8.92 -2.08
C ASN A 179 7.45 -8.08 -1.80
N GLY A 180 7.43 -7.41 -0.65
CA GLY A 180 6.34 -6.57 -0.18
C GLY A 180 6.90 -5.26 0.35
N VAL A 181 6.53 -4.14 -0.25
CA VAL A 181 7.03 -2.83 0.18
C VAL A 181 6.57 -2.55 1.61
N GLY A 182 7.52 -2.50 2.55
CA GLY A 182 7.23 -2.21 3.95
C GLY A 182 6.47 -3.31 4.69
N LEU A 183 6.39 -4.52 4.13
CA LEU A 183 5.71 -5.65 4.75
C LEU A 183 6.68 -6.82 4.95
N ASP A 184 6.67 -7.41 6.13
CA ASP A 184 7.24 -8.74 6.36
C ASP A 184 6.24 -9.77 5.81
N THR A 185 6.31 -9.97 4.50
CA THR A 185 5.38 -10.83 3.75
C THR A 185 5.38 -12.28 4.24
N PRO A 186 6.53 -12.94 4.50
CA PRO A 186 6.55 -14.30 5.04
C PRO A 186 5.82 -14.40 6.37
N THR A 187 6.17 -13.55 7.36
CA THR A 187 5.52 -13.59 8.68
C THR A 187 4.03 -13.25 8.58
N SER A 188 3.69 -12.23 7.77
CA SER A 188 2.30 -11.85 7.52
C SER A 188 1.50 -12.99 6.87
N CYS A 189 2.08 -13.73 5.92
CA CYS A 189 1.44 -14.90 5.31
C CYS A 189 1.16 -15.99 6.35
N VAL A 190 2.09 -16.26 7.27
CA VAL A 190 1.87 -17.19 8.39
C VAL A 190 0.75 -16.70 9.31
N THR A 191 0.70 -15.40 9.62
CA THR A 191 -0.40 -14.82 10.41
C THR A 191 -1.75 -14.99 9.71
N LEU A 192 -1.81 -14.77 8.39
CA LEU A 192 -3.02 -15.02 7.60
C LEU A 192 -3.41 -16.50 7.60
N LEU A 193 -2.45 -17.43 7.46
CA LEU A 193 -2.71 -18.87 7.55
C LEU A 193 -3.30 -19.27 8.92
N ARG A 194 -2.79 -18.69 10.01
CA ARG A 194 -3.34 -18.92 11.36
C ARG A 194 -4.75 -18.37 11.49
N ALA A 195 -5.00 -17.17 10.97
CA ALA A 195 -6.33 -16.57 10.97
C ALA A 195 -7.33 -17.41 10.16
N LEU A 196 -6.92 -17.92 8.99
CA LEU A 196 -7.71 -18.85 8.18
C LEU A 196 -8.01 -20.14 8.95
N GLN A 197 -7.02 -20.74 9.61
CA GLN A 197 -7.22 -21.95 10.41
C GLN A 197 -8.19 -21.69 11.57
N ALA A 198 -8.04 -20.56 12.29
CA ALA A 198 -8.94 -20.15 13.37
C ALA A 198 -10.37 -19.90 12.87
N ALA A 199 -10.54 -19.41 11.64
CA ALA A 199 -11.82 -19.24 10.96
C ALA A 199 -12.35 -20.55 10.30
N HIS A 200 -11.76 -21.69 10.65
CA HIS A 200 -12.12 -23.04 10.20
C HIS A 200 -11.92 -23.31 8.70
N TYR A 201 -11.03 -22.59 8.03
CA TYR A 201 -10.60 -22.96 6.68
C TYR A 201 -9.71 -24.21 6.74
N PRO A 202 -9.67 -25.03 5.67
CA PRO A 202 -8.95 -26.30 5.62
C PRO A 202 -7.42 -26.11 5.49
N VAL A 203 -6.79 -25.56 6.51
CA VAL A 203 -5.34 -25.35 6.62
C VAL A 203 -4.71 -26.46 7.50
N SER A 204 -3.77 -27.22 6.96
CA SER A 204 -2.96 -28.21 7.69
C SER A 204 -1.47 -27.88 7.63
N ASP A 205 -0.68 -28.51 8.50
CA ASP A 205 0.79 -28.45 8.48
C ASP A 205 1.34 -27.01 8.52
N LEU A 206 0.70 -26.15 9.31
CA LEU A 206 1.01 -24.72 9.37
C LEU A 206 2.47 -24.48 9.82
N PRO A 207 3.28 -23.68 9.07
CA PRO A 207 4.62 -23.32 9.50
C PRO A 207 4.60 -22.42 10.75
N GLU A 208 5.55 -22.61 11.65
CA GLU A 208 5.69 -21.87 12.89
C GLU A 208 6.21 -20.43 12.66
N THR A 209 7.01 -20.22 11.62
CA THR A 209 7.63 -18.92 11.34
C THR A 209 7.61 -18.58 9.84
N GLY A 210 7.78 -17.28 9.53
CA GLY A 210 7.96 -16.83 8.15
C GLY A 210 9.18 -17.47 7.48
N ASP A 211 10.26 -17.68 8.23
CA ASP A 211 11.47 -18.36 7.74
C ASP A 211 11.20 -19.82 7.39
N GLU A 212 10.44 -20.55 8.21
CA GLU A 212 10.05 -21.92 7.91
C GLU A 212 9.17 -21.99 6.65
N LEU A 213 8.24 -21.05 6.49
CA LEU A 213 7.44 -20.94 5.27
C LEU A 213 8.34 -20.75 4.04
N LEU A 214 9.31 -19.84 4.10
CA LEU A 214 10.26 -19.63 3.00
C LEU A 214 11.13 -20.86 2.74
N GLN A 215 11.66 -21.52 3.77
CA GLN A 215 12.45 -22.74 3.62
C GLN A 215 11.64 -23.84 2.89
N ARG A 216 10.37 -24.01 3.25
CA ARG A 216 9.48 -24.98 2.58
C ARG A 216 9.21 -24.60 1.12
N LEU A 217 9.05 -23.31 0.82
CA LEU A 217 8.88 -22.82 -0.56
C LEU A 217 10.16 -22.97 -1.39
N LEU A 218 11.34 -22.78 -0.80
CA LEU A 218 12.64 -22.94 -1.45
C LEU A 218 13.03 -24.42 -1.64
N ALA A 219 12.41 -25.33 -0.90
CA ALA A 219 12.57 -26.78 -1.06
C ALA A 219 11.84 -27.33 -2.31
N VAL A 220 11.02 -26.52 -2.97
CA VAL A 220 10.29 -26.88 -4.20
C VAL A 220 10.64 -25.91 -5.33
N ILE A 221 10.26 -26.26 -6.55
CA ILE A 221 10.49 -25.43 -7.74
C ILE A 221 10.02 -23.98 -7.53
N THR A 222 10.87 -23.00 -7.86
CA THR A 222 10.52 -21.57 -7.80
C THR A 222 10.46 -20.97 -9.21
N ASN A 223 10.63 -19.66 -9.36
CA ASN A 223 10.81 -19.01 -10.66
C ASN A 223 12.27 -18.95 -11.12
N ASN A 224 13.23 -19.21 -10.21
CA ASN A 224 14.64 -19.13 -10.51
C ASN A 224 15.05 -20.22 -11.54
N PRO A 225 15.51 -19.85 -12.75
CA PRO A 225 15.89 -20.82 -13.78
C PRO A 225 16.93 -21.84 -13.32
N ALA A 226 17.82 -21.44 -12.41
CA ALA A 226 18.91 -22.29 -11.93
C ALA A 226 18.40 -23.50 -11.14
N ASN A 227 17.25 -23.39 -10.48
CA ASN A 227 16.75 -24.44 -9.58
C ASN A 227 15.71 -25.36 -10.19
N LEU A 228 15.25 -25.04 -11.42
CA LEU A 228 14.16 -25.76 -12.05
C LEU A 228 14.50 -27.26 -12.08
N HIS A 229 15.60 -27.66 -12.70
CA HIS A 229 15.83 -29.07 -13.07
C HIS A 229 15.96 -30.08 -11.91
N TYR A 230 16.34 -29.65 -10.71
CA TYR A 230 16.62 -30.57 -9.59
C TYR A 230 15.66 -30.44 -8.40
N LEU A 231 14.92 -29.33 -8.26
CA LEU A 231 13.93 -29.21 -7.20
C LEU A 231 12.64 -29.97 -7.53
N PRO A 232 12.03 -30.63 -6.52
CA PRO A 232 10.76 -31.30 -6.69
C PRO A 232 9.64 -30.30 -7.02
N CYS A 233 8.63 -30.78 -7.71
CA CYS A 233 7.45 -30.01 -8.07
C CYS A 233 6.20 -30.75 -7.60
N TRP A 234 5.39 -30.11 -6.75
CA TRP A 234 4.23 -30.75 -6.13
C TRP A 234 2.92 -30.43 -6.84
N GLN A 235 2.90 -29.40 -7.69
CA GLN A 235 1.74 -28.97 -8.45
C GLN A 235 2.11 -28.76 -9.91
N SER A 236 1.29 -29.26 -10.83
CA SER A 236 1.54 -29.10 -12.25
C SER A 236 0.24 -29.19 -13.04
N LEU A 237 0.20 -28.52 -14.18
CA LEU A 237 -0.90 -28.60 -15.14
C LEU A 237 -0.50 -29.51 -16.31
N ALA A 238 -1.36 -30.48 -16.64
CA ALA A 238 -1.15 -31.34 -17.79
C ALA A 238 -1.25 -30.50 -19.08
N LEU A 239 -0.41 -30.79 -20.07
CA LEU A 239 -0.31 -29.96 -21.27
C LEU A 239 -1.58 -30.01 -22.13
N ASP A 240 -2.25 -31.15 -22.18
CA ASP A 240 -3.55 -31.33 -22.84
C ASP A 240 -4.63 -30.44 -22.19
N VAL A 241 -4.68 -30.41 -20.86
CA VAL A 241 -5.59 -29.53 -20.09
C VAL A 241 -5.21 -28.07 -20.28
N TYR A 242 -3.93 -27.74 -20.34
CA TYR A 242 -3.48 -26.38 -20.68
C TYR A 242 -4.01 -25.95 -22.06
N TRP A 243 -3.85 -26.80 -23.08
CA TRP A 243 -4.33 -26.53 -24.43
C TRP A 243 -5.85 -26.34 -24.48
N GLN A 244 -6.62 -27.12 -23.73
CA GLN A 244 -8.08 -26.96 -23.63
C GLN A 244 -8.47 -25.53 -23.25
N TYR A 245 -7.80 -24.94 -22.25
CA TYR A 245 -8.09 -23.56 -21.84
C TYR A 245 -7.42 -22.53 -22.75
N PHE A 246 -6.19 -22.76 -23.19
CA PHE A 246 -5.48 -21.85 -24.08
C PHE A 246 -6.23 -21.61 -25.40
N GLN A 247 -6.87 -22.64 -25.95
CA GLN A 247 -7.66 -22.56 -27.18
C GLN A 247 -8.97 -21.76 -27.02
N THR A 248 -9.43 -21.53 -25.79
CA THR A 248 -10.60 -20.67 -25.52
C THR A 248 -10.28 -19.19 -25.54
N LEU A 249 -9.00 -18.82 -25.49
CA LEU A 249 -8.57 -17.42 -25.50
C LEU A 249 -8.87 -16.76 -26.86
N PRO A 250 -9.00 -15.43 -26.92
CA PRO A 250 -9.10 -14.75 -28.21
C PRO A 250 -7.91 -15.09 -29.12
N GLN A 251 -8.14 -15.26 -30.41
CA GLN A 251 -7.11 -15.66 -31.38
C GLN A 251 -5.88 -14.74 -31.36
N ALA A 252 -6.09 -13.42 -31.18
CA ALA A 252 -5.02 -12.45 -31.06
C ALA A 252 -4.09 -12.74 -29.85
N ASN A 253 -4.67 -13.12 -28.70
CA ASN A 253 -3.91 -13.48 -27.50
C ASN A 253 -3.15 -14.80 -27.69
N GLN A 254 -3.79 -15.81 -28.30
CA GLN A 254 -3.11 -17.07 -28.62
C GLN A 254 -1.89 -16.82 -29.50
N GLN A 255 -2.06 -16.07 -30.59
CA GLN A 255 -0.97 -15.75 -31.51
C GLN A 255 0.13 -14.93 -30.85
N ALA A 256 -0.21 -13.96 -30.00
CA ALA A 256 0.76 -13.14 -29.28
C ALA A 256 1.69 -13.99 -28.40
N ILE A 257 1.14 -14.96 -27.67
CA ILE A 257 1.95 -15.88 -26.86
C ILE A 257 2.79 -16.81 -27.74
N LEU A 258 2.19 -17.44 -28.75
CA LEU A 258 2.91 -18.37 -29.63
C LEU A 258 4.06 -17.69 -30.39
N ASN A 259 3.84 -16.45 -30.85
CA ASN A 259 4.87 -15.66 -31.52
C ASN A 259 6.02 -15.30 -30.58
N ARG A 260 5.71 -14.97 -29.32
CA ARG A 260 6.71 -14.48 -28.36
C ARG A 260 7.47 -15.61 -27.68
N TRP A 261 6.76 -16.63 -27.24
CA TRP A 261 7.26 -17.68 -26.36
C TRP A 261 7.40 -19.04 -27.06
N GLY A 262 6.92 -19.16 -28.30
CA GLY A 262 6.92 -20.41 -29.04
C GLY A 262 5.83 -21.36 -28.56
N GLN A 263 6.11 -22.66 -28.60
CA GLN A 263 5.19 -23.68 -28.09
C GLN A 263 5.33 -23.85 -26.57
N PRO A 264 4.28 -24.25 -25.84
CA PRO A 264 4.35 -24.46 -24.39
C PRO A 264 5.38 -25.52 -23.97
N GLU A 265 5.74 -26.46 -24.84
CA GLU A 265 6.82 -27.42 -24.67
C GLU A 265 8.21 -26.77 -24.56
N ASN A 266 8.35 -25.54 -25.09
CA ASN A 266 9.58 -24.77 -24.99
C ASN A 266 9.64 -23.93 -23.69
N ASP A 267 8.57 -23.89 -22.88
CA ASP A 267 8.61 -23.17 -21.61
C ASP A 267 9.61 -23.83 -20.65
N PRO A 268 10.51 -23.10 -19.98
CA PRO A 268 11.47 -23.67 -19.02
C PRO A 268 10.85 -24.46 -17.87
N LYS A 269 9.57 -24.21 -17.55
CA LYS A 269 8.81 -24.97 -16.55
C LYS A 269 8.10 -26.21 -17.13
N TYR A 270 8.29 -26.53 -18.40
CA TYR A 270 7.78 -27.77 -19.00
C TYR A 270 8.62 -28.99 -18.59
N ARG A 271 7.96 -30.07 -18.14
CA ARG A 271 8.55 -31.39 -17.89
C ARG A 271 7.55 -32.49 -18.19
N GLN A 272 7.96 -33.47 -18.99
CA GLN A 272 7.23 -34.73 -19.19
C GLN A 272 5.72 -34.53 -19.46
N GLY A 273 5.36 -33.64 -20.41
CA GLY A 273 3.96 -33.39 -20.77
C GLY A 273 3.19 -32.49 -19.80
N ARG A 274 3.87 -31.78 -18.89
CA ARG A 274 3.25 -30.95 -17.86
C ARG A 274 3.98 -29.63 -17.63
N LEU A 275 3.25 -28.57 -17.31
CA LEU A 275 3.81 -27.29 -16.87
C LEU A 275 3.87 -27.24 -15.33
N MET A 276 5.07 -27.06 -14.80
CA MET A 276 5.36 -27.07 -13.37
C MET A 276 4.93 -25.76 -12.70
N LEU A 277 4.33 -25.82 -11.51
CA LEU A 277 3.80 -24.68 -10.79
C LEU A 277 4.54 -24.52 -9.45
N ALA A 278 4.90 -23.29 -9.11
CA ALA A 278 5.69 -22.98 -7.92
C ALA A 278 4.77 -22.71 -6.72
N GLY A 279 4.92 -23.51 -5.67
CA GLY A 279 4.13 -23.37 -4.45
C GLY A 279 4.02 -24.67 -3.67
N ILE A 280 3.33 -24.57 -2.53
CA ILE A 280 3.05 -25.68 -1.63
C ILE A 280 1.57 -25.66 -1.24
N ARG A 281 1.04 -26.82 -0.84
CA ARG A 281 -0.30 -26.94 -0.25
C ARG A 281 -0.18 -27.19 1.23
N LEU A 282 -0.98 -26.48 2.00
CA LEU A 282 -1.14 -26.58 3.46
C LEU A 282 -2.60 -26.98 3.70
N GLY A 283 -2.87 -28.28 3.63
CA GLY A 283 -4.23 -28.81 3.51
C GLY A 283 -4.82 -28.53 2.14
N GLU A 284 -5.98 -27.87 2.10
CA GLU A 284 -6.64 -27.42 0.87
C GLU A 284 -6.32 -25.94 0.55
N THR A 285 -5.61 -25.23 1.43
CA THR A 285 -5.07 -23.89 1.16
C THR A 285 -3.75 -23.99 0.39
N PHE A 286 -3.58 -23.17 -0.65
CA PHE A 286 -2.38 -23.14 -1.48
C PHE A 286 -1.57 -21.88 -1.20
N VAL A 287 -0.26 -22.01 -1.01
CA VAL A 287 0.69 -20.88 -0.96
C VAL A 287 1.57 -20.96 -2.19
N GLY A 288 1.39 -20.02 -3.11
CA GLY A 288 2.05 -20.00 -4.41
C GLY A 288 3.05 -18.86 -4.55
N ILE A 289 4.05 -19.07 -5.39
CA ILE A 289 4.97 -18.00 -5.83
C ILE A 289 4.44 -17.47 -7.16
N GLN A 290 4.13 -16.17 -7.22
CA GLN A 290 3.60 -15.55 -8.43
C GLN A 290 4.57 -15.79 -9.60
N PRO A 291 4.11 -16.31 -10.75
CA PRO A 291 4.99 -16.59 -11.87
C PRO A 291 5.69 -15.35 -12.42
N ALA A 292 6.89 -15.54 -12.97
CA ALA A 292 7.64 -14.49 -13.63
C ALA A 292 7.00 -14.02 -14.94
N ARG A 293 7.04 -12.72 -15.24
CA ARG A 293 6.60 -12.16 -16.53
C ARG A 293 7.55 -12.44 -17.69
N GLY A 294 8.77 -12.90 -17.43
CA GLY A 294 9.74 -13.28 -18.45
C GLY A 294 10.72 -12.19 -18.89
N PHE A 295 10.73 -11.00 -18.27
CA PHE A 295 11.69 -9.92 -18.57
C PHE A 295 13.16 -10.35 -18.47
N GLU A 296 13.48 -11.26 -17.55
CA GLU A 296 14.84 -11.79 -17.37
C GLU A 296 15.31 -12.67 -18.54
N ARG A 297 14.38 -13.13 -19.38
CA ARG A 297 14.68 -13.95 -20.57
C ARG A 297 14.95 -13.08 -21.80
N ASP A 298 14.61 -11.79 -21.76
CA ASP A 298 14.85 -10.84 -22.83
C ASP A 298 15.33 -9.50 -22.25
N LEU A 299 16.64 -9.38 -22.08
CA LEU A 299 17.30 -8.18 -21.54
C LEU A 299 17.01 -6.93 -22.38
N SER A 300 16.65 -7.06 -23.67
CA SER A 300 16.29 -5.92 -24.52
C SER A 300 14.87 -5.40 -24.24
N ALA A 301 13.95 -6.29 -23.89
CA ALA A 301 12.59 -5.96 -23.46
C ALA A 301 12.52 -5.42 -22.02
N ASN A 302 13.47 -5.82 -21.16
CA ASN A 302 13.56 -5.36 -19.76
C ASN A 302 13.74 -3.83 -19.65
N TYR A 303 14.26 -3.17 -20.69
CA TYR A 303 14.44 -1.72 -20.73
C TYR A 303 13.35 -0.96 -21.52
N HIS A 304 12.56 -1.62 -22.37
CA HIS A 304 11.74 -0.90 -23.38
C HIS A 304 10.35 -1.47 -23.73
N ASP A 305 9.93 -2.65 -23.26
CA ASP A 305 8.66 -3.27 -23.70
C ASP A 305 7.59 -3.36 -22.59
N PRO A 306 6.74 -2.32 -22.42
CA PRO A 306 5.62 -2.38 -21.48
C PRO A 306 4.53 -3.39 -21.89
N ASP A 307 4.56 -3.87 -23.14
CA ASP A 307 3.56 -4.76 -23.73
C ASP A 307 3.96 -6.24 -23.67
N LEU A 308 4.96 -6.60 -22.85
CA LEU A 308 5.38 -8.00 -22.68
C LEU A 308 4.22 -8.87 -22.17
N VAL A 309 3.78 -9.78 -23.05
CA VAL A 309 2.70 -10.76 -22.79
C VAL A 309 3.18 -11.88 -21.86
N PRO A 310 2.29 -12.43 -21.01
CA PRO A 310 2.69 -13.46 -20.05
C PRO A 310 3.12 -14.78 -20.74
N PRO A 311 4.12 -15.51 -20.20
CA PRO A 311 4.54 -16.80 -20.74
C PRO A 311 3.53 -17.93 -20.43
N HIS A 312 3.70 -19.09 -21.07
CA HIS A 312 2.83 -20.25 -20.91
C HIS A 312 2.69 -20.70 -19.45
N SER A 313 3.81 -20.77 -18.71
CA SER A 313 3.83 -21.11 -17.28
C SER A 313 3.04 -20.13 -16.39
N TYR A 314 2.97 -18.86 -16.78
CA TYR A 314 2.15 -17.86 -16.09
C TYR A 314 0.66 -18.17 -16.26
N LEU A 315 0.23 -18.42 -17.50
CA LEU A 315 -1.16 -18.83 -17.76
C LEU A 315 -1.52 -20.15 -17.07
N ALA A 316 -0.63 -21.14 -17.14
CA ALA A 316 -0.85 -22.46 -16.55
C ALA A 316 -1.08 -22.39 -15.04
N PHE A 317 -0.37 -21.50 -14.34
CA PHE A 317 -0.54 -21.28 -12.90
C PHE A 317 -1.97 -20.85 -12.56
N TYR A 318 -2.48 -19.81 -13.22
CA TYR A 318 -3.82 -19.31 -12.92
C TYR A 318 -4.94 -20.18 -13.51
N PHE A 319 -4.72 -20.84 -14.65
CA PHE A 319 -5.67 -21.83 -15.17
C PHE A 319 -5.81 -23.02 -14.23
N TRP A 320 -4.70 -23.49 -13.66
CA TRP A 320 -4.73 -24.53 -12.65
C TRP A 320 -5.53 -24.07 -11.42
N LEU A 321 -5.25 -22.88 -10.88
CA LEU A 321 -6.00 -22.34 -9.74
C LEU A 321 -7.51 -22.25 -10.00
N ARG A 322 -7.90 -21.75 -11.16
CA ARG A 322 -9.30 -21.46 -11.50
C ARG A 322 -10.10 -22.70 -11.87
N HIS A 323 -9.52 -23.57 -12.69
CA HIS A 323 -10.29 -24.59 -13.40
C HIS A 323 -10.00 -26.02 -12.92
N VAL A 324 -8.79 -26.29 -12.42
CA VAL A 324 -8.37 -27.63 -11.98
C VAL A 324 -8.41 -27.76 -10.47
N TYR A 325 -7.71 -26.88 -9.76
CA TYR A 325 -7.70 -26.83 -8.31
C TYR A 325 -8.97 -26.17 -7.75
N GLN A 326 -9.55 -25.25 -8.51
CA GLN A 326 -10.85 -24.61 -8.23
C GLN A 326 -10.85 -23.92 -6.86
N VAL A 327 -9.94 -22.94 -6.70
CA VAL A 327 -9.97 -22.06 -5.53
C VAL A 327 -11.23 -21.21 -5.54
N ASP A 328 -11.74 -20.89 -4.35
CA ASP A 328 -12.92 -20.05 -4.16
C ASP A 328 -12.54 -18.56 -4.14
N ALA A 329 -11.33 -18.22 -3.70
CA ALA A 329 -10.78 -16.87 -3.75
C ALA A 329 -9.24 -16.88 -3.85
N ILE A 330 -8.69 -15.78 -4.35
CA ILE A 330 -7.25 -15.54 -4.46
C ILE A 330 -6.89 -14.35 -3.58
N VAL A 331 -5.80 -14.46 -2.83
CA VAL A 331 -5.22 -13.39 -2.01
C VAL A 331 -3.79 -13.14 -2.49
N HIS A 332 -3.51 -11.98 -3.07
CA HIS A 332 -2.12 -11.56 -3.31
C HIS A 332 -1.61 -10.87 -2.06
N ILE A 333 -0.41 -11.23 -1.58
CA ILE A 333 0.12 -10.70 -0.32
C ILE A 333 1.30 -9.79 -0.62
N GLY A 334 1.14 -8.51 -0.26
CA GLY A 334 2.18 -7.50 -0.35
C GLY A 334 2.22 -6.75 -1.68
N LYS A 335 2.43 -5.44 -1.60
CA LYS A 335 2.67 -4.57 -2.74
C LYS A 335 4.03 -4.88 -3.38
N HIS A 336 4.15 -5.07 -4.70
CA HIS A 336 3.10 -5.36 -5.68
C HIS A 336 3.43 -6.64 -6.43
N GLY A 337 2.38 -7.38 -6.75
CA GLY A 337 2.39 -8.40 -7.76
C GLY A 337 2.50 -7.80 -9.16
N ASN A 338 2.57 -8.68 -10.15
CA ASN A 338 2.83 -8.31 -11.53
C ASN A 338 1.61 -8.52 -12.46
N LEU A 339 0.46 -8.94 -11.93
CA LEU A 339 -0.73 -9.35 -12.69
C LEU A 339 -1.53 -8.14 -13.18
N GLU A 340 -1.76 -7.18 -12.29
CA GLU A 340 -2.43 -5.92 -12.54
C GLU A 340 -1.70 -5.07 -13.60
N TRP A 341 -0.40 -5.31 -13.78
CA TRP A 341 0.46 -4.63 -14.75
C TRP A 341 0.59 -5.35 -16.09
N LEU A 342 -0.09 -6.50 -16.27
CA LEU A 342 -0.07 -7.19 -17.57
C LEU A 342 -0.73 -6.33 -18.66
N PRO A 343 -0.34 -6.45 -19.94
CA PRO A 343 -0.78 -5.54 -20.99
C PRO A 343 -2.30 -5.56 -21.20
N GLY A 344 -2.86 -4.42 -21.60
CA GLY A 344 -4.30 -4.23 -21.82
C GLY A 344 -4.82 -2.91 -21.24
N LYS A 345 -6.14 -2.72 -21.28
CA LYS A 345 -6.80 -1.46 -20.93
C LYS A 345 -6.65 -1.09 -19.46
N SER A 346 -6.47 0.20 -19.17
CA SER A 346 -6.27 0.72 -17.80
C SER A 346 -7.46 0.47 -16.87
N VAL A 347 -8.69 0.53 -17.40
CA VAL A 347 -9.93 0.21 -16.66
C VAL A 347 -10.96 -0.37 -17.62
N ALA A 348 -12.01 -0.99 -17.09
CA ALA A 348 -13.10 -1.59 -17.88
C ALA A 348 -12.55 -2.55 -18.95
N LEU A 349 -11.82 -3.58 -18.49
CA LEU A 349 -11.06 -4.48 -19.34
C LEU A 349 -11.93 -5.24 -20.36
N SER A 350 -11.41 -5.41 -21.57
CA SER A 350 -11.98 -6.28 -22.59
C SER A 350 -11.53 -7.73 -22.40
N ALA A 351 -12.15 -8.66 -23.14
CA ALA A 351 -11.78 -10.08 -23.14
C ALA A 351 -10.33 -10.36 -23.61
N GLN A 352 -9.69 -9.37 -24.23
CA GLN A 352 -8.32 -9.48 -24.74
C GLN A 352 -7.27 -8.97 -23.76
N CYS A 353 -7.69 -8.35 -22.66
CA CYS A 353 -6.76 -7.82 -21.66
C CYS A 353 -6.18 -8.97 -20.82
N TRP A 354 -4.87 -9.00 -20.63
CA TRP A 354 -4.19 -10.13 -20.01
C TRP A 354 -4.56 -10.34 -18.54
N ALA A 355 -4.74 -9.25 -17.77
CA ALA A 355 -5.21 -9.36 -16.39
C ALA A 355 -6.60 -10.03 -16.29
N ASP A 356 -7.49 -9.74 -17.25
CA ASP A 356 -8.82 -10.36 -17.36
C ASP A 356 -8.72 -11.85 -17.70
N ILE A 357 -7.89 -12.19 -18.69
CA ILE A 357 -7.65 -13.57 -19.14
C ILE A 357 -7.07 -14.44 -18.04
N VAL A 358 -6.07 -13.92 -17.32
CA VAL A 358 -5.31 -14.66 -16.30
C VAL A 358 -6.18 -14.90 -15.09
N LEU A 359 -6.66 -13.83 -14.44
CA LEU A 359 -7.35 -13.94 -13.16
C LEU A 359 -8.81 -14.41 -13.34
N GLY A 360 -9.45 -14.03 -14.45
CA GLY A 360 -10.86 -14.29 -14.70
C GLY A 360 -11.77 -13.64 -13.66
N ALA A 361 -13.01 -14.12 -13.61
CA ALA A 361 -14.06 -13.63 -12.72
C ALA A 361 -13.93 -14.20 -11.28
N MET A 362 -12.73 -14.07 -10.69
CA MET A 362 -12.42 -14.56 -9.34
C MET A 362 -12.55 -13.46 -8.28
N PRO A 363 -13.12 -13.78 -7.09
CA PRO A 363 -12.95 -12.96 -5.90
C PRO A 363 -11.46 -12.83 -5.58
N HIS A 364 -11.00 -11.59 -5.47
CA HIS A 364 -9.61 -11.25 -5.32
C HIS A 364 -9.44 -10.27 -4.16
N PHE A 365 -8.66 -10.67 -3.16
CA PHE A 365 -8.35 -9.85 -1.99
C PHE A 365 -6.86 -9.53 -1.99
N TYR A 366 -6.49 -8.36 -1.46
CA TYR A 366 -5.12 -7.89 -1.61
C TYR A 366 -4.71 -7.01 -0.42
N PRO A 367 -4.02 -7.58 0.59
CA PRO A 367 -3.29 -6.79 1.57
C PRO A 367 -2.31 -5.83 0.90
N PHE A 368 -2.50 -4.53 1.14
CA PHE A 368 -1.78 -3.45 0.47
C PHE A 368 -1.40 -2.34 1.45
N ILE A 369 -0.29 -1.63 1.20
CA ILE A 369 0.18 -0.59 2.11
C ILE A 369 -0.66 0.69 1.95
N VAL A 370 -1.13 1.25 3.07
CA VAL A 370 -2.07 2.39 3.09
C VAL A 370 -1.53 3.66 2.39
N ASN A 371 -0.21 3.87 2.41
CA ASN A 371 0.40 5.08 1.84
C ASN A 371 0.71 4.97 0.34
N ASP A 372 0.22 3.93 -0.35
CA ASP A 372 0.38 3.77 -1.79
C ASP A 372 -0.96 3.58 -2.54
N PRO A 373 -1.83 4.59 -2.52
CA PRO A 373 -3.16 4.49 -3.12
C PRO A 373 -3.12 4.34 -4.65
N GLY A 374 -2.05 4.80 -5.31
CA GLY A 374 -1.92 4.79 -6.76
C GLY A 374 -1.89 3.38 -7.35
N GLU A 375 -1.01 2.52 -6.82
CA GLU A 375 -0.92 1.12 -7.28
C GLU A 375 -2.06 0.27 -6.75
N GLY A 376 -2.55 0.54 -5.53
CA GLY A 376 -3.76 -0.10 -5.01
C GLY A 376 -4.98 0.13 -5.92
N ALA A 377 -5.16 1.36 -6.42
CA ALA A 377 -6.21 1.68 -7.40
C ALA A 377 -6.04 0.90 -8.72
N GLN A 378 -4.81 0.68 -9.18
CA GLN A 378 -4.55 -0.14 -10.36
C GLN A 378 -5.04 -1.58 -10.16
N ALA A 379 -4.76 -2.19 -9.00
CA ALA A 379 -5.23 -3.52 -8.67
C ALA A 379 -6.77 -3.58 -8.59
N LYS A 380 -7.43 -2.59 -7.95
CA LYS A 380 -8.91 -2.47 -7.92
C LYS A 380 -9.51 -2.47 -9.32
N ARG A 381 -8.96 -1.64 -10.21
CA ARG A 381 -9.51 -1.37 -11.54
C ARG A 381 -9.21 -2.46 -12.57
N ARG A 382 -8.07 -3.15 -12.45
CA ARG A 382 -7.61 -4.16 -13.43
C ARG A 382 -7.84 -5.60 -13.03
N THR A 383 -8.01 -5.86 -11.73
CA THR A 383 -8.06 -7.22 -11.18
C THR A 383 -9.20 -7.43 -10.20
N GLN A 384 -10.17 -6.51 -10.18
CA GLN A 384 -11.33 -6.50 -9.27
C GLN A 384 -10.94 -6.75 -7.80
N ALA A 385 -9.76 -6.25 -7.41
CA ALA A 385 -9.20 -6.47 -6.09
C ALA A 385 -10.02 -5.73 -5.03
N VAL A 386 -10.32 -6.42 -3.94
CA VAL A 386 -10.69 -5.83 -2.66
C VAL A 386 -9.40 -5.57 -1.90
N ILE A 387 -9.00 -4.31 -1.82
CA ILE A 387 -7.80 -3.89 -1.09
C ILE A 387 -8.09 -3.98 0.40
N ILE A 388 -7.18 -4.63 1.12
CA ILE A 388 -7.16 -4.68 2.58
C ILE A 388 -5.96 -3.85 3.03
N ASP A 389 -6.18 -2.58 3.33
CA ASP A 389 -5.08 -1.69 3.69
C ASP A 389 -4.44 -2.12 5.01
N HIS A 390 -3.11 -2.07 5.05
CA HIS A 390 -2.32 -2.31 6.25
C HIS A 390 -1.43 -1.10 6.58
N LEU A 391 -1.05 -1.00 7.85
CA LEU A 391 -0.19 0.05 8.36
C LEU A 391 1.16 0.11 7.63
N MET A 392 1.76 1.30 7.61
CA MET A 392 3.16 1.47 7.22
C MET A 392 4.08 0.79 8.24
N PRO A 393 5.34 0.47 7.86
CA PRO A 393 6.36 0.08 8.83
C PRO A 393 6.45 1.05 10.00
N PRO A 394 6.90 0.59 11.18
CA PRO A 394 7.26 1.49 12.27
C PRO A 394 8.26 2.54 11.77
N MET A 395 8.07 3.79 12.17
CA MET A 395 8.92 4.92 11.76
C MET A 395 9.83 5.31 12.91
N THR A 396 11.03 5.78 12.59
CA THR A 396 12.01 6.34 13.53
C THR A 396 12.83 7.43 12.83
N ARG A 397 13.55 8.23 13.60
CA ARG A 397 14.65 9.06 13.10
C ARG A 397 15.84 8.18 12.71
N ALA A 398 16.60 8.58 11.70
CA ALA A 398 17.78 7.83 11.24
C ALA A 398 18.89 7.80 12.30
N GLU A 399 19.02 8.89 13.07
CA GLU A 399 20.13 9.15 13.98
C GLU A 399 21.51 9.12 13.28
N SER A 400 22.54 9.60 13.97
CA SER A 400 23.93 9.53 13.50
C SER A 400 24.58 8.23 13.99
N TYR A 401 25.39 7.59 13.15
CA TYR A 401 26.13 6.37 13.53
C TYR A 401 27.50 6.29 12.84
N GLY A 402 28.42 5.54 13.45
CA GLY A 402 29.76 5.31 12.91
C GLY A 402 30.52 6.60 12.63
N GLU A 403 31.12 6.71 11.44
CA GLU A 403 31.93 7.86 11.04
C GLU A 403 31.15 9.19 11.07
N LEU A 404 29.83 9.19 10.85
CA LEU A 404 29.00 10.39 10.93
C LEU A 404 28.80 10.86 12.38
N ALA A 405 28.68 9.93 13.34
CA ALA A 405 28.59 10.26 14.75
C ALA A 405 29.95 10.73 15.32
N ASP A 406 31.05 10.10 14.88
CA ASP A 406 32.40 10.56 15.22
C ASP A 406 32.65 11.98 14.65
N LEU A 407 32.17 12.24 13.42
CA LEU A 407 32.27 13.56 12.79
C LEU A 407 31.40 14.60 13.51
N GLU A 408 30.17 14.26 13.89
CA GLU A 408 29.29 15.11 14.73
C GLU A 408 29.98 15.47 16.05
N GLN A 409 30.60 14.50 16.73
CA GLN A 409 31.33 14.74 17.98
C GLN A 409 32.53 15.69 17.77
N LEU A 410 33.26 15.55 16.67
CA LEU A 410 34.38 16.44 16.35
C LEU A 410 33.91 17.86 16.04
N VAL A 411 32.81 18.01 15.30
CA VAL A 411 32.18 19.31 14.99
C VAL A 411 31.69 19.97 16.28
N ASP A 412 31.03 19.23 17.17
CA ASP A 412 30.60 19.72 18.48
C ASP A 412 31.77 20.21 19.33
N GLU A 413 32.86 19.44 19.41
CA GLU A 413 34.05 19.81 20.15
C GLU A 413 34.72 21.06 19.53
N TYR A 414 34.73 21.17 18.20
CA TYR A 414 35.29 22.34 17.51
C TYR A 414 34.54 23.62 17.92
N TYR A 415 33.20 23.60 17.91
CA TYR A 415 32.41 24.76 18.32
C TYR A 415 32.51 25.05 19.82
N GLN A 416 32.78 24.06 20.67
CA GLN A 416 33.10 24.30 22.08
C GLN A 416 34.47 24.98 22.26
N ALA A 417 35.46 24.64 21.45
CA ALA A 417 36.79 25.24 21.50
C ALA A 417 36.83 26.65 20.90
N LEU A 418 35.90 26.98 20.01
CA LEU A 418 35.83 28.23 19.25
C LEU A 418 35.84 29.48 20.16
N GLY A 419 36.88 30.30 20.04
CA GLY A 419 37.11 31.51 20.82
C GLY A 419 37.67 31.27 22.22
N LEU A 420 37.94 30.01 22.62
CA LEU A 420 38.47 29.63 23.93
C LEU A 420 39.88 29.04 23.86
N ASP A 421 40.18 28.21 22.85
CA ASP A 421 41.49 27.60 22.62
C ASP A 421 41.79 27.48 21.13
N THR A 422 42.50 28.48 20.59
CA THR A 422 42.85 28.55 19.17
C THR A 422 43.72 27.37 18.72
N GLY A 423 44.54 26.79 19.61
CA GLY A 423 45.36 25.62 19.28
C GLY A 423 44.52 24.35 19.14
N ARG A 424 43.47 24.22 19.96
CA ARG A 424 42.50 23.13 19.86
C ARG A 424 41.57 23.29 18.67
N GLU A 425 41.15 24.52 18.35
CA GLU A 425 40.35 24.85 17.17
C GLU A 425 41.04 24.39 15.88
N ASP A 426 42.29 24.79 15.67
CA ASP A 426 43.05 24.45 14.46
C ASP A 426 43.23 22.92 14.33
N PHE A 427 43.51 22.24 15.44
CA PHE A 427 43.66 20.79 15.48
C PHE A 427 42.36 20.05 15.16
N LEU A 428 41.22 20.51 15.69
CA LEU A 428 39.92 19.91 15.41
C LEU A 428 39.48 20.19 13.97
N ARG A 429 39.74 21.39 13.45
CA ARG A 429 39.47 21.75 12.05
C ARG A 429 40.22 20.85 11.07
N GLU A 430 41.52 20.63 11.30
CA GLU A 430 42.33 19.73 10.46
C GLU A 430 41.81 18.29 10.50
N GLN A 431 41.39 17.79 11.67
CA GLN A 431 40.81 16.45 11.79
C GLN A 431 39.47 16.32 11.06
N ILE A 432 38.57 17.29 11.21
CA ILE A 432 37.27 17.29 10.52
C ILE A 432 37.48 17.26 9.00
N LEU A 433 38.35 18.12 8.46
CA LEU A 433 38.64 18.16 7.03
C LEU A 433 39.30 16.86 6.52
N ALA A 434 40.20 16.26 7.30
CA ALA A 434 40.82 14.99 6.96
C ALA A 434 39.78 13.85 6.91
N GLN A 435 38.84 13.83 7.87
CA GLN A 435 37.78 12.83 7.92
C GLN A 435 36.77 13.02 6.79
N LEU A 436 36.42 14.25 6.44
CA LEU A 436 35.58 14.57 5.27
C LEU A 436 36.19 14.08 3.95
N GLN A 437 37.50 14.22 3.79
CA GLN A 437 38.21 13.76 2.59
C GLN A 437 38.30 12.23 2.51
N GLN A 438 38.41 11.54 3.65
CA GLN A 438 38.50 10.07 3.70
C GLN A 438 37.14 9.40 3.50
N SER A 439 36.06 10.02 3.97
CA SER A 439 34.69 9.49 3.92
C SER A 439 33.96 9.80 2.59
N HIS A 440 34.56 10.58 1.69
CA HIS A 440 33.95 11.11 0.47
C HIS A 440 32.68 11.98 0.69
N LEU A 441 32.33 12.31 1.94
CA LEU A 441 31.19 13.16 2.29
C LEU A 441 31.31 14.57 1.70
N LEU A 442 32.54 15.04 1.47
CA LEU A 442 32.81 16.31 0.81
C LEU A 442 32.16 16.40 -0.58
N GLU A 443 32.03 15.29 -1.30
CA GLU A 443 31.41 15.24 -2.63
C GLU A 443 29.87 15.32 -2.56
N GLU A 444 29.28 14.90 -1.43
CA GLU A 444 27.84 14.97 -1.16
C GLU A 444 27.41 16.34 -0.65
N ILE A 445 28.25 16.97 0.18
CA ILE A 445 28.05 18.34 0.69
C ILE A 445 28.24 19.36 -0.44
N ILE A 446 29.17 19.10 -1.37
CA ILE A 446 29.50 19.98 -2.50
C ILE A 446 28.93 19.40 -3.82
N SER A 447 27.70 19.74 -4.23
CA SER A 447 27.22 19.47 -5.61
C SER A 447 26.03 20.33 -6.09
N PRO A 448 25.97 20.75 -7.38
CA PRO A 448 26.92 21.58 -8.13
C PRO A 448 26.63 23.10 -7.90
N PRO A 449 27.55 24.00 -8.29
CA PRO A 449 27.37 25.43 -8.04
C PRO A 449 26.20 25.98 -8.86
N SER A 450 25.24 26.58 -8.15
CA SER A 450 24.47 27.69 -8.71
C SER A 450 25.48 28.71 -9.23
N ASN A 451 25.50 28.92 -10.54
CA ASN A 451 26.31 29.94 -11.19
C ASN A 451 26.25 31.25 -10.41
N ASN A 452 27.27 31.56 -9.62
CA ASN A 452 27.67 32.92 -9.30
C ASN A 452 29.07 32.95 -8.64
N GLN A 453 29.99 33.52 -9.42
CA GLN A 453 31.18 34.26 -9.00
C GLN A 453 32.42 33.45 -8.60
N THR A 454 33.19 33.12 -9.64
CA THR A 454 34.65 33.11 -9.57
C THR A 454 35.18 34.43 -9.02
N SER A 455 35.78 34.38 -7.83
CA SER A 455 36.74 35.39 -7.37
C SER A 455 37.97 34.67 -6.83
N ASN A 456 39.03 34.66 -7.62
CA ASN A 456 40.38 34.28 -7.21
C ASN A 456 40.83 35.17 -6.05
N ASN A 457 41.08 34.60 -4.87
CA ASN A 457 42.05 35.11 -3.92
C ASN A 457 42.62 33.95 -3.09
N GLN A 458 43.74 33.41 -3.57
CA GLN A 458 44.60 32.51 -2.80
C GLN A 458 45.34 33.34 -1.75
N ASN A 459 45.02 33.11 -0.47
CA ASN A 459 45.77 33.44 0.77
C ASN A 459 44.92 34.08 1.89
N GLN A 460 43.74 33.51 2.21
CA GLN A 460 43.10 33.61 3.53
C GLN A 460 42.33 32.32 3.86
N PRO A 461 42.76 31.48 4.82
CA PRO A 461 41.97 30.36 5.33
C PRO A 461 41.07 30.84 6.48
N SER A 462 39.91 31.43 6.18
CA SER A 462 38.99 31.84 7.27
C SER A 462 37.50 31.93 6.93
N LEU A 463 37.06 31.93 5.67
CA LEU A 463 35.62 32.05 5.34
C LEU A 463 35.07 30.79 4.63
N ALA A 464 35.82 30.21 3.70
CA ALA A 464 35.39 29.01 2.97
C ALA A 464 35.32 27.75 3.87
N ASP A 465 36.25 27.61 4.81
CA ASP A 465 36.26 26.48 5.76
C ASP A 465 35.14 26.62 6.81
N GLU A 466 34.79 27.85 7.21
CA GLU A 466 33.67 28.11 8.11
C GLU A 466 32.32 27.86 7.42
N GLU A 467 32.17 28.28 6.17
CA GLU A 467 31.00 27.94 5.33
C GLU A 467 30.85 26.43 5.17
N LEU A 468 31.94 25.72 4.86
CA LEU A 468 31.94 24.26 4.73
C LEU A 468 31.58 23.56 6.04
N LEU A 469 32.07 24.04 7.19
CA LEU A 469 31.72 23.48 8.50
C LEU A 469 30.24 23.71 8.85
N ASN A 470 29.67 24.86 8.49
CA ASN A 470 28.24 25.13 8.66
C ASN A 470 27.38 24.26 7.71
N GLU A 471 27.81 24.06 6.46
CA GLU A 471 27.14 23.15 5.52
C GLU A 471 27.22 21.69 5.99
N LEU A 472 28.37 21.28 6.54
CA LEU A 472 28.53 19.97 7.18
C LEU A 472 27.57 19.79 8.35
N ASP A 473 27.50 20.76 9.26
CA ASP A 473 26.63 20.74 10.43
C ASP A 473 25.15 20.61 10.01
N ALA A 474 24.73 21.36 8.99
CA ALA A 474 23.40 21.26 8.41
C ALA A 474 23.13 19.88 7.78
N TYR A 475 24.09 19.34 7.02
CA TYR A 475 23.98 18.03 6.39
C TYR A 475 23.91 16.88 7.41
N LEU A 476 24.74 16.91 8.45
CA LEU A 476 24.70 15.94 9.55
C LEU A 476 23.36 15.97 10.26
N CYS A 477 22.85 17.17 10.55
CA CYS A 477 21.54 17.37 11.14
C CYS A 477 20.42 16.80 10.24
N ASP A 478 20.46 17.08 8.93
CA ASP A 478 19.46 16.58 7.96
C ASP A 478 19.39 15.06 7.91
N ILE A 479 20.56 14.40 7.87
CA ILE A 479 20.63 12.94 7.87
C ILE A 479 20.09 12.38 9.19
N LYS A 480 20.55 12.90 10.32
CA LYS A 480 20.14 12.46 11.67
C LYS A 480 18.62 12.52 11.84
N GLU A 481 18.00 13.57 11.30
CA GLU A 481 16.58 13.92 11.46
C GLU A 481 15.63 13.26 10.44
N ALA A 482 16.20 12.63 9.41
CA ALA A 482 15.43 11.96 8.38
C ALA A 482 14.56 10.85 8.97
N GLN A 483 13.27 10.85 8.60
CA GLN A 483 12.33 9.81 9.01
C GLN A 483 12.53 8.57 8.15
N ILE A 484 12.97 7.49 8.78
CA ILE A 484 13.22 6.20 8.14
C ILE A 484 12.32 5.11 8.72
N ARG A 485 12.26 3.98 8.02
CA ARG A 485 11.53 2.80 8.46
C ARG A 485 12.37 2.02 9.46
N HIS A 486 11.85 1.75 10.65
CA HIS A 486 12.48 0.95 11.71
C HIS A 486 12.11 -0.54 11.62
N GLY A 487 12.22 -1.12 10.42
CA GLY A 487 11.87 -2.51 10.13
C GLY A 487 10.70 -2.61 9.15
N LEU A 488 9.85 -3.63 9.34
CA LEU A 488 8.74 -3.97 8.45
C LEU A 488 7.44 -4.12 9.24
N HIS A 489 6.31 -3.84 8.61
CA HIS A 489 5.00 -4.12 9.17
C HIS A 489 4.69 -5.63 9.15
N ARG A 490 3.99 -6.13 10.17
CA ARG A 490 3.46 -7.49 10.22
C ARG A 490 1.94 -7.41 10.31
N LEU A 491 1.24 -8.01 9.35
CA LEU A 491 -0.23 -7.97 9.33
C LEU A 491 -0.81 -8.44 10.66
N GLY A 492 -1.76 -7.69 11.20
CA GLY A 492 -2.42 -8.05 12.45
C GLY A 492 -1.73 -7.57 13.73
N GLU A 493 -0.58 -6.91 13.63
CA GLU A 493 0.27 -6.59 14.78
C GLU A 493 0.72 -5.13 14.80
N LEU A 494 0.76 -4.54 15.99
CA LEU A 494 1.47 -3.27 16.22
C LEU A 494 2.94 -3.55 16.56
N PRO A 495 3.85 -2.61 16.30
CA PRO A 495 5.23 -2.71 16.75
C PRO A 495 5.31 -2.70 18.29
N ASN A 496 6.47 -3.08 18.82
CA ASN A 496 6.72 -2.99 20.27
C ASN A 496 6.62 -1.54 20.77
N ASP A 497 6.49 -1.36 22.09
CA ASP A 497 6.21 -0.05 22.69
C ASP A 497 7.23 1.03 22.32
N ASP A 498 8.51 0.67 22.22
CA ASP A 498 9.57 1.62 21.83
C ASP A 498 9.35 2.16 20.41
N LYS A 499 9.19 1.26 19.43
CA LYS A 499 8.93 1.63 18.03
C LYS A 499 7.55 2.26 17.84
N LEU A 500 6.56 1.87 18.65
CA LEU A 500 5.24 2.46 18.62
C LEU A 500 5.28 3.90 19.14
N ALA A 501 6.09 4.20 20.16
CA ALA A 501 6.30 5.55 20.64
C ALA A 501 6.91 6.45 19.55
N ASP A 502 7.97 5.97 18.88
CA ASP A 502 8.59 6.71 17.76
C ASP A 502 7.58 6.95 16.63
N THR A 503 6.78 5.94 16.30
CA THR A 503 5.75 6.04 15.26
C THR A 503 4.66 7.04 15.64
N LEU A 504 4.22 7.07 16.90
CA LEU A 504 3.24 8.04 17.40
C LEU A 504 3.79 9.47 17.37
N VAL A 505 5.06 9.67 17.76
CA VAL A 505 5.72 10.98 17.64
C VAL A 505 5.79 11.39 16.18
N ALA A 506 6.20 10.50 15.27
CA ALA A 506 6.25 10.77 13.84
C ALA A 506 4.87 11.14 13.24
N LEU A 507 3.80 10.46 13.63
CA LEU A 507 2.42 10.78 13.22
C LEU A 507 1.96 12.16 13.74
N LEU A 508 2.43 12.54 14.93
CA LEU A 508 2.07 13.80 15.57
C LEU A 508 3.03 14.95 15.21
N ARG A 509 4.14 14.67 14.50
CA ARG A 509 5.22 15.63 14.22
C ARG A 509 4.72 16.84 13.43
N LEU A 510 3.94 16.59 12.39
CA LEU A 510 3.47 17.64 11.48
C LEU A 510 2.14 18.25 11.97
N PRO A 511 2.01 19.59 11.91
CA PRO A 511 0.73 20.28 12.05
C PRO A 511 -0.32 19.79 11.06
N ARG A 512 -1.48 19.41 11.58
CA ARG A 512 -2.66 18.93 10.87
C ARG A 512 -3.87 19.87 10.97
N GLY A 513 -3.67 21.02 11.61
CA GLY A 513 -4.69 22.03 11.90
C GLY A 513 -4.17 23.04 12.92
N THR A 514 -5.04 23.94 13.37
CA THR A 514 -4.68 25.03 14.30
C THR A 514 -5.06 24.78 15.76
N THR A 515 -5.81 23.71 16.03
CA THR A 515 -6.18 23.31 17.40
C THR A 515 -5.04 22.59 18.10
N VAL A 516 -5.01 22.59 19.43
CA VAL A 516 -3.97 21.89 20.22
C VAL A 516 -3.82 20.41 19.85
N THR A 517 -4.92 19.71 19.58
CA THR A 517 -4.89 18.27 19.21
C THR A 517 -4.40 18.03 17.79
N SER A 518 -4.64 18.97 16.88
CA SER A 518 -4.21 18.92 15.48
C SER A 518 -2.82 19.53 15.24
N GLN A 519 -2.29 20.30 16.19
CA GLN A 519 -0.96 20.89 16.09
C GLN A 519 0.16 19.84 16.20
N GLY A 520 1.37 20.17 15.76
CA GLY A 520 2.55 19.30 15.95
C GLY A 520 2.88 19.09 17.44
N ILE A 521 3.28 17.88 17.83
CA ILE A 521 3.64 17.58 19.24
C ILE A 521 4.81 18.43 19.74
N LEU A 522 5.79 18.69 18.87
CA LEU A 522 6.93 19.54 19.18
C LEU A 522 6.54 21.00 19.30
N HIS A 523 5.61 21.49 18.48
CA HIS A 523 5.09 22.86 18.59
C HIS A 523 4.34 23.08 19.90
N ASN A 524 3.52 22.11 20.33
CA ASN A 524 2.85 22.17 21.63
C ASN A 524 3.86 22.19 22.79
N LEU A 525 4.89 21.34 22.73
CA LEU A 525 5.96 21.32 23.74
C LEU A 525 6.75 22.62 23.76
N ALA A 526 7.12 23.18 22.60
CA ALA A 526 7.83 24.44 22.50
C ALA A 526 7.05 25.58 23.16
N GLN A 527 5.73 25.63 22.91
CA GLN A 527 4.85 26.63 23.51
C GLN A 527 4.66 26.43 25.02
N ASP A 528 4.45 25.20 25.49
CA ASP A 528 4.30 24.92 26.92
C ASP A 528 5.60 25.23 27.71
N LEU A 529 6.76 25.03 27.09
CA LEU A 529 8.07 25.32 27.67
C LEU A 529 8.50 26.79 27.53
N ASN A 530 7.65 27.65 26.95
CA ASN A 530 7.93 29.06 26.67
C ASN A 530 9.24 29.24 25.89
N LEU A 531 9.44 28.44 24.84
CA LEU A 531 10.47 28.69 23.82
C LEU A 531 10.04 29.88 22.93
N PRO A 532 10.97 30.52 22.20
CA PRO A 532 10.66 31.68 21.36
C PRO A 532 9.55 31.41 20.34
N ASP A 533 8.68 32.40 20.10
CA ASP A 533 7.55 32.27 19.16
C ASP A 533 7.99 32.13 17.70
N ASP A 534 9.20 32.57 17.36
CA ASP A 534 9.83 32.47 16.05
C ASP A 534 10.58 31.15 15.83
N PHE A 535 10.73 30.31 16.87
CA PHE A 535 11.31 28.98 16.75
C PHE A 535 10.30 28.00 16.15
N ASP A 536 10.59 27.51 14.93
CA ASP A 536 9.84 26.42 14.31
C ASP A 536 10.61 25.09 14.50
N PRO A 537 10.09 24.12 15.28
CA PRO A 537 10.73 22.82 15.47
C PRO A 537 10.77 21.96 14.21
N LEU A 538 10.20 22.40 13.08
CA LEU A 538 10.36 21.74 11.77
C LEU A 538 11.35 22.44 10.85
N ALA A 539 11.84 23.64 11.22
CA ALA A 539 12.83 24.34 10.42
C ALA A 539 14.14 23.54 10.39
N ILE A 540 14.73 23.46 9.19
CA ILE A 540 16.06 22.90 8.98
C ILE A 540 17.03 24.07 9.06
N ASN A 541 17.38 24.47 10.28
CA ASN A 541 18.35 25.53 10.53
C ASN A 541 19.31 25.12 11.66
N ALA A 542 20.58 25.45 11.48
CA ALA A 542 21.62 25.27 12.51
C ALA A 542 21.96 26.61 13.19
N GLN A 543 20.96 27.49 13.36
CA GLN A 543 21.19 28.77 14.02
C GLN A 543 21.59 28.56 15.47
N THR A 544 22.50 29.40 15.98
CA THR A 544 22.95 29.34 17.36
C THR A 544 21.78 29.60 18.31
N TRP A 545 21.55 28.68 19.24
CA TRP A 545 20.52 28.78 20.27
C TRP A 545 20.88 29.84 21.31
N GLN A 546 20.18 30.97 21.26
CA GLN A 546 20.37 32.10 22.18
C GLN A 546 19.26 32.21 23.25
N ALA A 547 18.22 31.38 23.15
CA ALA A 547 17.07 31.45 24.03
C ALA A 547 17.25 30.67 25.34
N ASN A 548 16.20 30.66 26.17
CA ASN A 548 16.15 29.90 27.41
C ASN A 548 16.38 28.40 27.15
N ARG A 549 17.05 27.73 28.10
CA ARG A 549 17.26 26.28 28.09
C ARG A 549 16.47 25.67 29.26
N PRO A 550 15.19 25.28 29.08
CA PRO A 550 14.40 24.71 30.17
C PRO A 550 15.09 23.53 30.86
N GLN A 551 15.09 23.50 32.20
CA GLN A 551 15.77 22.47 32.99
C GLN A 551 15.35 21.05 32.60
N ILE A 552 14.06 20.87 32.28
CA ILE A 552 13.51 19.58 31.87
C ILE A 552 14.16 19.05 30.59
N LEU A 553 14.49 19.91 29.62
CA LEU A 553 15.16 19.52 28.37
C LEU A 553 16.66 19.30 28.57
N GLN A 554 17.29 19.99 29.54
CA GLN A 554 18.70 19.75 29.89
C GLN A 554 18.91 18.34 30.44
N THR A 555 17.92 17.78 31.14
CA THR A 555 18.00 16.41 31.68
C THR A 555 17.72 15.30 30.66
N ILE A 556 17.28 15.64 29.44
CA ILE A 556 16.91 14.66 28.40
C ILE A 556 18.12 14.14 27.63
N SER A 557 19.11 15.00 27.37
CA SER A 557 20.34 14.64 26.65
C SER A 557 21.55 15.34 27.26
N GLU A 558 22.61 14.56 27.47
CA GLU A 558 23.92 15.02 27.95
C GLU A 558 24.78 15.65 26.84
N GLN A 559 24.34 15.59 25.58
CA GLN A 559 25.04 16.19 24.44
C GLN A 559 25.12 17.72 24.55
N VAL A 560 25.90 18.35 23.68
CA VAL A 560 26.01 19.82 23.65
C VAL A 560 24.66 20.43 23.26
N TRP A 561 24.38 21.66 23.72
CA TRP A 561 23.18 22.41 23.34
C TRP A 561 23.57 23.77 22.77
N ARG A 562 23.93 23.77 21.49
CA ARG A 562 24.46 24.89 20.73
C ARG A 562 23.43 25.48 19.77
N THR A 563 22.60 24.68 19.12
CA THR A 563 21.77 25.08 17.96
C THR A 563 20.28 24.86 18.15
N ASP A 564 19.47 25.44 17.25
CA ASP A 564 18.04 25.14 17.09
C ASP A 564 17.79 23.63 16.90
N ALA A 565 18.67 22.94 16.18
CA ALA A 565 18.60 21.50 15.98
C ALA A 565 18.76 20.71 17.30
N ASP A 566 19.68 21.13 18.18
CA ASP A 566 19.86 20.51 19.50
C ASP A 566 18.64 20.70 20.41
N THR A 567 17.95 21.84 20.27
CA THR A 567 16.67 22.07 20.94
C THR A 567 15.60 21.11 20.41
N ARG A 568 15.50 20.96 19.08
CA ARG A 568 14.56 20.05 18.43
C ARG A 568 14.79 18.61 18.86
N GLU A 569 16.03 18.13 18.86
CA GLU A 569 16.37 16.76 19.29
C GLU A 569 15.92 16.49 20.73
N ARG A 570 16.16 17.43 21.64
CA ARG A 570 15.68 17.32 23.02
C ARG A 570 14.16 17.30 23.11
N LEU A 571 13.46 18.08 22.29
CA LEU A 571 12.00 18.05 22.21
C LEU A 571 11.49 16.70 21.67
N GLU A 572 12.15 16.11 20.68
CA GLU A 572 11.80 14.80 20.10
C GLU A 572 11.98 13.68 21.12
N LEU A 573 13.14 13.61 21.79
CA LEU A 573 13.41 12.66 22.87
C LEU A 573 12.43 12.83 24.04
N PHE A 574 12.11 14.08 24.39
CA PHE A 574 11.13 14.36 25.42
C PHE A 574 9.72 13.93 25.02
N ALA A 575 9.31 14.20 23.78
CA ALA A 575 8.02 13.76 23.23
C ALA A 575 7.91 12.22 23.27
N LYS A 576 8.96 11.50 22.85
CA LYS A 576 9.03 10.03 22.95
C LYS A 576 8.84 9.55 24.38
N ASN A 577 9.56 10.15 25.34
CA ASN A 577 9.44 9.80 26.76
C ASN A 577 8.00 10.01 27.29
N LEU A 578 7.38 11.13 26.92
CA LEU A 578 5.99 11.43 27.32
C LEU A 578 5.00 10.42 26.73
N ILE A 579 5.16 10.03 25.46
CA ILE A 579 4.33 8.98 24.84
C ILE A 579 4.51 7.64 25.55
N GLN A 580 5.76 7.23 25.81
CA GLN A 580 6.06 5.98 26.51
C GLN A 580 5.41 5.92 27.89
N ARG A 581 5.57 6.98 28.70
CA ARG A 581 5.06 7.03 30.08
C ARG A 581 3.54 7.17 30.13
N PHE A 582 2.99 8.18 29.45
CA PHE A 582 1.61 8.58 29.68
C PHE A 582 0.61 7.93 28.71
N VAL A 583 1.03 7.52 27.52
CA VAL A 583 0.16 6.86 26.53
C VAL A 583 0.32 5.35 26.57
N LEU A 584 1.56 4.84 26.51
CA LEU A 584 1.82 3.39 26.43
C LEU A 584 1.78 2.73 27.82
N ALA A 585 2.53 3.25 28.80
CA ALA A 585 2.52 2.78 30.19
C ALA A 585 1.31 3.27 31.01
N LYS A 586 0.51 4.19 30.46
CA LYS A 586 -0.74 4.71 31.03
C LYS A 586 -0.59 5.35 32.42
N GLU A 587 0.50 6.07 32.64
CA GLU A 587 0.67 6.93 33.82
C GLU A 587 -0.39 8.05 33.88
N ALA A 588 -0.58 8.65 35.06
CA ALA A 588 -1.61 9.66 35.28
C ALA A 588 -1.24 10.98 34.59
N LEU A 589 -1.97 11.33 33.52
CA LEU A 589 -1.78 12.59 32.79
C LEU A 589 -1.95 13.86 33.64
N SER A 590 -2.62 13.80 34.80
CA SER A 590 -2.83 14.96 35.69
C SER A 590 -1.54 15.64 36.12
N GLU A 591 -0.41 14.93 36.12
CA GLU A 591 0.92 15.49 36.41
C GLU A 591 1.32 16.59 35.40
N LEU A 592 0.86 16.49 34.15
CA LEU A 592 1.20 17.41 33.08
C LEU A 592 0.27 18.63 33.00
N ALA A 593 -0.90 18.59 33.64
CA ALA A 593 -1.96 19.58 33.43
C ALA A 593 -1.55 21.02 33.78
N VAL A 594 -0.63 21.17 34.74
CA VAL A 594 -0.12 22.50 35.16
C VAL A 594 1.15 22.88 34.41
N SER A 595 2.07 21.94 34.21
CA SER A 595 3.39 22.23 33.63
C SER A 595 3.42 22.24 32.10
N LEU A 596 2.59 21.40 31.46
CA LEU A 596 2.49 21.25 30.01
C LEU A 596 1.01 21.17 29.57
N PRO A 597 0.22 22.25 29.69
CA PRO A 597 -1.22 22.21 29.49
C PRO A 597 -1.63 21.85 28.05
N ARG A 598 -0.88 22.28 27.02
CA ARG A 598 -1.18 21.93 25.62
C ARG A 598 -0.82 20.49 25.32
N THR A 599 0.36 20.05 25.73
CA THR A 599 0.79 18.65 25.57
C THR A 599 -0.13 17.72 26.37
N TYR A 600 -0.58 18.10 27.57
CA TYR A 600 -1.59 17.37 28.34
C TYR A 600 -2.86 17.12 27.52
N GLN A 601 -3.42 18.17 26.90
CA GLN A 601 -4.62 18.06 26.07
C GLN A 601 -4.38 17.16 24.85
N GLN A 602 -3.22 17.30 24.20
CA GLN A 602 -2.88 16.48 23.03
C GLN A 602 -2.69 15.01 23.41
N LEU A 603 -1.98 14.69 24.50
CA LEU A 603 -1.79 13.31 24.95
C LEU A 603 -3.11 12.65 25.39
N HIS A 604 -4.05 13.43 25.93
CA HIS A 604 -5.40 12.93 26.19
C HIS A 604 -6.11 12.50 24.89
N TYR A 605 -5.99 13.30 23.82
CA TYR A 605 -6.48 12.92 22.49
C TYR A 605 -5.78 11.67 21.95
N VAL A 606 -4.46 11.57 22.09
CA VAL A 606 -3.69 10.41 21.62
C VAL A 606 -4.14 9.14 22.32
N ARG A 607 -4.33 9.18 23.64
CA ARG A 607 -4.74 8.02 24.45
C ARG A 607 -6.18 7.59 24.18
N ASP A 608 -7.08 8.55 23.98
CA ASP A 608 -8.51 8.26 23.90
C ASP A 608 -9.00 8.02 22.46
N HIS A 609 -8.25 8.50 21.46
CA HIS A 609 -8.62 8.38 20.04
C HIS A 609 -7.54 7.68 19.20
N LEU A 610 -6.33 8.26 19.09
CA LEU A 610 -5.33 7.79 18.12
C LEU A 610 -4.79 6.38 18.44
N GLN A 611 -4.41 6.11 19.69
CA GLN A 611 -3.89 4.81 20.10
C GLN A 611 -4.95 3.69 19.98
N PRO A 612 -6.21 3.87 20.46
CA PRO A 612 -7.27 2.90 20.22
C PRO A 612 -7.51 2.62 18.73
N MET A 613 -7.44 3.65 17.88
CA MET A 613 -7.58 3.48 16.43
C MET A 613 -6.45 2.65 15.81
N LEU A 614 -5.20 2.87 16.21
CA LEU A 614 -4.07 2.05 15.76
C LEU A 614 -4.21 0.59 16.25
N GLN A 615 -4.71 0.38 17.46
CA GLN A 615 -4.97 -0.96 17.98
C GLN A 615 -6.12 -1.66 17.23
N ASP A 616 -7.15 -0.90 16.85
CA ASP A 616 -8.27 -1.40 16.07
C ASP A 616 -7.87 -1.68 14.62
N SER A 617 -7.04 -0.83 14.00
CA SER A 617 -6.58 -1.03 12.62
C SER A 617 -5.82 -2.34 12.47
N ALA A 618 -4.88 -2.64 13.37
CA ALA A 618 -4.16 -3.92 13.37
C ALA A 618 -5.13 -5.12 13.41
N LYS A 619 -6.19 -5.07 14.23
CA LYS A 619 -7.20 -6.14 14.27
C LYS A 619 -8.01 -6.21 12.97
N ARG A 620 -8.38 -5.05 12.43
CA ARG A 620 -9.19 -4.94 11.21
C ARG A 620 -8.48 -5.47 9.98
N GLU A 621 -7.15 -5.36 9.89
CA GLU A 621 -6.38 -5.94 8.78
C GLU A 621 -6.73 -7.42 8.54
N ILE A 622 -6.79 -8.20 9.62
CA ILE A 622 -7.12 -9.63 9.55
C ILE A 622 -8.63 -9.84 9.42
N GLN A 623 -9.43 -9.13 10.21
CA GLN A 623 -10.88 -9.29 10.22
C GLN A 623 -11.53 -8.95 8.88
N ALA A 624 -11.07 -7.88 8.22
CA ALA A 624 -11.57 -7.46 6.92
C ALA A 624 -11.31 -8.53 5.85
N LEU A 625 -10.13 -9.16 5.85
CA LEU A 625 -9.85 -10.27 4.94
C LEU A 625 -10.77 -11.46 5.22
N ILE A 626 -10.93 -11.87 6.48
CA ILE A 626 -11.78 -13.02 6.84
C ILE A 626 -13.26 -12.75 6.52
N ALA A 627 -13.74 -11.52 6.76
CA ALA A 627 -15.09 -11.08 6.38
C ALA A 627 -15.28 -11.15 4.85
N GLY A 628 -14.34 -10.60 4.09
CA GLY A 628 -14.34 -10.68 2.63
C GLY A 628 -14.34 -12.12 2.11
N LEU A 629 -13.49 -12.99 2.66
CA LEU A 629 -13.45 -14.43 2.34
C LEU A 629 -14.69 -15.21 2.82
N SER A 630 -15.52 -14.58 3.64
CA SER A 630 -16.84 -15.06 4.04
C SER A 630 -17.98 -14.49 3.19
N GLY A 631 -17.64 -13.73 2.13
CA GLY A 631 -18.61 -13.13 1.21
C GLY A 631 -19.32 -11.91 1.80
N GLN A 632 -18.71 -11.21 2.76
CA GLN A 632 -19.24 -9.99 3.36
C GLN A 632 -18.63 -8.74 2.73
N PHE A 633 -19.28 -7.59 2.94
CA PHE A 633 -18.74 -6.29 2.56
C PHE A 633 -17.44 -5.99 3.31
N VAL A 634 -16.48 -5.39 2.60
CA VAL A 634 -15.25 -4.85 3.19
C VAL A 634 -15.34 -3.34 3.14
N PRO A 635 -15.38 -2.64 4.28
CA PRO A 635 -15.41 -1.18 4.31
C PRO A 635 -14.21 -0.58 3.58
N PRO A 636 -14.39 0.52 2.81
CA PRO A 636 -13.27 1.25 2.25
C PRO A 636 -12.43 1.88 3.37
N GLY A 637 -11.14 2.04 3.11
CA GLY A 637 -10.29 2.94 3.89
C GLY A 637 -10.81 4.38 3.79
N ALA A 638 -10.63 5.14 4.86
CA ALA A 638 -11.20 6.46 5.04
C ALA A 638 -10.13 7.53 5.10
#